data_AF-A0A8H3FPK3-F1
#
_entry.id   AF-A0A8H3FPK3-F1
#
_cell.length_a   1.000
_cell.length_b   1.000
_cell.length_c   1.000
_cell.angle_alpha   90.00
_cell.angle_beta   90.00
_cell.angle_gamma   90.00
#
_symmetry.space_group_name_H-M   'P 1'
#
loop_
_entity.id
_entity.type
_entity.pdbx_description
1 polymer ?
#
loop_
_entity_poly.entity_id
_entity_poly.type
_entity_poly.pdbx_seq_one_letter_code
_entity_poly.pdbx_strand_id
1 'polypeptide(L)'
;MTNEMPILEEAVTVMPDGEMVVQSFDEFYSYAHQKLVAVCREDDRDEHLSQQKFNFLARELQGRPDKMILYSMTQFLKCPLFVTDDQLKDFVAMEPAGERYRLAKGNEVIYMRSFSMTANVLLNILQEMQKIMEMQRHMESNASMHAWHSRIQALQSGDSVTLRYIGRVRGPKTPWNRHREDVLTAQASSTNIGATIGMFMRAANVVSKQVLTDVKIWAFQKSLVKASENHSNKNATLDRLEMSLTDVNERSAIAWFDSETLINAQLGGKYRVWKCAPADEQPFRLAQTNAFDTFNSNKKPLSSAKAQLLDQLFEDIQSEVNKELDEERLSDTYISDTFKQGIKSLATPFTFGDHVILILAGESTPELDRQRGLNLMESTGETASVGKEFFRQYTEGIAPLIVAPHGRNAVRFCLSSFTATGSFTIQYDLIPLVGDPQICSWLGGGKGYRRKKHPAWEENNVFIAFPMLHPGNAKYNKDGSDTQRVITLSYLKLFVFVDTAMKVVSEMPPGKTRRQICEEIVSTANQRVKETGLLLALDEAKQQLASSRTASTSHKSMKPPGRRPQSKELPKTAVHDVSMINGSEIFAERRGRIYVYWKQSGGSGTRTYTGIDAANNFSRLILEGRNFIHFHSTGIDIRNEDGEVVHLDNHASQSLSQHFTKATLDLSFLACNNMDLTVLWETVTGLNFRREHQNFMDILQKYQISTSSNLEEDRDGHTSMKRRRTT
;
A
#
# COMPACT_ATOMS: atom_id res chain seq x y z
N MET A 1 26.02 15.92 12.10
CA MET A 1 26.05 17.27 11.49
C MET A 1 27.40 17.98 11.59
N THR A 2 28.47 17.38 12.14
CA THR A 2 29.75 18.09 12.34
C THR A 2 30.72 18.05 11.15
N ASN A 3 30.45 17.31 10.06
CA ASN A 3 31.35 17.20 8.90
C ASN A 3 30.93 18.03 7.66
N GLU A 4 29.80 18.75 7.70
CA GLU A 4 29.26 19.48 6.51
C GLU A 4 29.37 21.01 6.60
N MET A 5 29.90 21.55 7.71
CA MET A 5 30.15 22.98 7.88
C MET A 5 31.30 23.60 7.05
N PRO A 6 32.36 22.88 6.60
CA PRO A 6 33.53 23.52 5.96
C PRO A 6 33.18 24.32 4.70
N ILE A 7 32.24 23.84 3.89
CA ILE A 7 31.90 24.45 2.59
C ILE A 7 31.19 25.81 2.78
N LEU A 8 30.41 25.96 3.85
CA LEU A 8 29.73 27.22 4.17
C LEU A 8 30.71 28.27 4.73
N GLU A 9 31.73 27.83 5.48
CA GLU A 9 32.79 28.70 6.01
C GLU A 9 33.76 29.17 4.91
N GLU A 10 33.96 28.36 3.86
CA GLU A 10 34.74 28.75 2.67
C GLU A 10 33.98 29.73 1.78
N ALA A 11 32.67 29.52 1.55
CA ALA A 11 31.86 30.38 0.69
C ALA A 11 31.48 31.72 1.35
N VAL A 12 31.44 31.79 2.68
CA VAL A 12 31.05 32.96 3.47
C VAL A 12 32.05 33.23 4.58
N THR A 13 32.92 34.22 4.38
CA THR A 13 33.86 34.66 5.41
C THR A 13 33.17 35.67 6.33
N VAL A 14 33.05 35.36 7.61
CA VAL A 14 32.60 36.32 8.63
C VAL A 14 33.80 37.12 9.09
N MET A 15 33.84 38.40 8.75
CA MET A 15 34.88 39.34 9.16
C MET A 15 34.79 39.62 10.67
N PRO A 16 35.88 40.05 11.33
CA PRO A 16 35.91 40.29 12.78
C PRO A 16 34.90 41.33 13.30
N ASP A 17 34.40 42.20 12.44
CA ASP A 17 33.34 43.19 12.73
C ASP A 17 31.91 42.65 12.53
N GLY A 18 31.79 41.38 12.13
CA GLY A 18 30.53 40.72 11.80
C GLY A 18 30.10 40.88 10.35
N GLU A 19 30.87 41.57 9.49
CA GLU A 19 30.55 41.66 8.06
C GLU A 19 30.74 40.30 7.38
N MET A 20 29.71 39.79 6.71
CA MET A 20 29.85 38.58 5.90
C MET A 20 30.28 38.95 4.47
N VAL A 21 31.41 38.41 4.03
CA VAL A 21 31.87 38.47 2.65
C VAL A 21 31.59 37.12 2.00
N VAL A 22 30.61 37.10 1.09
CA VAL A 22 30.37 35.94 0.23
C VAL A 22 31.40 35.97 -0.89
N GLN A 23 32.28 34.97 -0.95
CA GLN A 23 33.39 34.95 -1.91
C GLN A 23 32.92 34.68 -3.34
N SER A 24 31.86 33.86 -3.50
CA SER A 24 31.22 33.59 -4.80
C SER A 24 29.73 33.25 -4.64
N PHE A 25 28.88 33.94 -5.40
CA PHE A 25 27.45 33.61 -5.46
C PHE A 25 27.20 32.22 -6.08
N ASP A 26 28.00 31.83 -7.06
CA ASP A 26 27.86 30.54 -7.75
C ASP A 26 28.18 29.37 -6.83
N GLU A 27 29.12 29.56 -5.89
CA GLU A 27 29.46 28.56 -4.87
C GLU A 27 28.35 28.44 -3.82
N PHE A 28 27.81 29.56 -3.34
CA PHE A 28 26.66 29.56 -2.44
C PHE A 28 25.43 28.91 -3.09
N TYR A 29 25.15 29.25 -4.35
CA TYR A 29 24.06 28.65 -5.12
C TYR A 29 24.30 27.16 -5.33
N SER A 30 25.54 26.76 -5.64
CA SER A 30 25.92 25.34 -5.77
C SER A 30 25.77 24.58 -4.46
N TYR A 31 26.11 25.19 -3.33
CA TYR A 31 25.90 24.59 -2.00
C TYR A 31 24.42 24.46 -1.66
N ALA A 32 23.63 25.54 -1.82
CA ALA A 32 22.19 25.50 -1.64
C ALA A 32 21.55 24.47 -2.56
N HIS A 33 22.00 24.39 -3.82
CA HIS A 33 21.61 23.36 -4.78
C HIS A 33 21.98 21.97 -4.30
N GLN A 34 23.20 21.72 -3.81
CA GLN A 34 23.61 20.41 -3.28
C GLN A 34 22.81 20.01 -2.05
N LYS A 35 22.55 20.93 -1.11
CA LYS A 35 21.66 20.72 0.05
C LYS A 35 20.25 20.40 -0.40
N LEU A 36 19.70 21.16 -1.34
CA LEU A 36 18.37 20.92 -1.89
C LEU A 36 18.31 19.58 -2.61
N VAL A 37 19.30 19.25 -3.43
CA VAL A 37 19.41 17.97 -4.13
C VAL A 37 19.55 16.83 -3.13
N ALA A 38 20.34 16.97 -2.05
CA ALA A 38 20.46 15.97 -1.00
C ALA A 38 19.12 15.72 -0.30
N VAL A 39 18.44 16.78 0.14
CA VAL A 39 17.11 16.68 0.75
C VAL A 39 16.07 16.13 -0.24
N CYS A 40 16.18 16.46 -1.53
CA CYS A 40 15.30 15.93 -2.57
C CYS A 40 15.58 14.45 -2.90
N ARG A 41 16.84 14.01 -2.80
CA ARG A 41 17.32 12.64 -3.07
C ARG A 41 17.06 11.67 -1.92
N GLU A 42 16.99 12.14 -0.68
CA GLU A 42 16.70 11.27 0.48
C GLU A 42 15.31 10.62 0.39
N ASP A 43 14.35 11.26 -0.29
CA ASP A 43 12.99 10.73 -0.44
C ASP A 43 12.67 10.14 -1.83
N ASP A 44 13.34 10.57 -2.90
CA ASP A 44 12.92 10.21 -4.26
C ASP A 44 14.10 9.89 -5.20
N ARG A 45 14.11 8.65 -5.71
CA ARG A 45 15.02 8.16 -6.78
C ARG A 45 14.70 8.74 -8.16
N ASP A 46 13.75 9.67 -8.24
CA ASP A 46 13.32 10.31 -9.48
C ASP A 46 14.05 11.65 -9.66
N GLU A 47 15.00 11.66 -10.59
CA GLU A 47 15.76 12.84 -10.99
C GLU A 47 14.83 13.94 -11.54
N HIS A 48 13.72 13.56 -12.19
CA HIS A 48 12.71 14.49 -12.67
C HIS A 48 11.99 15.16 -11.51
N LEU A 49 11.68 14.42 -10.45
CA LEU A 49 11.05 14.96 -9.26
C LEU A 49 11.99 15.89 -8.50
N SER A 50 13.26 15.50 -8.37
CA SER A 50 14.30 16.37 -7.80
C SER A 50 14.44 17.67 -8.59
N GLN A 51 14.42 17.61 -9.92
CA GLN A 51 14.42 18.78 -10.79
C GLN A 51 13.15 19.63 -10.63
N GLN A 52 11.98 19.02 -10.45
CA GLN A 52 10.73 19.74 -10.21
C GLN A 52 10.75 20.46 -8.84
N LYS A 53 11.23 19.79 -7.79
CA LYS A 53 11.42 20.37 -6.45
C LYS A 53 12.38 21.57 -6.50
N PHE A 54 13.49 21.42 -7.23
CA PHE A 54 14.43 22.51 -7.47
C PHE A 54 13.79 23.66 -8.27
N ASN A 55 13.08 23.35 -9.36
CA ASN A 55 12.40 24.36 -10.17
C ASN A 55 11.33 25.10 -9.37
N PHE A 56 10.66 24.46 -8.41
CA PHE A 56 9.74 25.13 -7.49
C PHE A 56 10.50 26.16 -6.64
N LEU A 57 11.59 25.76 -5.99
CA LEU A 57 12.37 26.64 -5.13
C LEU A 57 13.07 27.76 -5.90
N ALA A 58 13.71 27.44 -7.02
CA ALA A 58 14.31 28.43 -7.91
C ALA A 58 13.27 29.41 -8.46
N ARG A 59 12.02 28.97 -8.65
CA ARG A 59 10.91 29.87 -8.95
C ARG A 59 10.61 30.76 -7.76
N GLU A 60 10.44 30.22 -6.56
CA GLU A 60 10.06 31.03 -5.39
C GLU A 60 11.16 32.00 -4.93
N LEU A 61 12.44 31.78 -5.28
CA LEU A 61 13.51 32.73 -4.98
C LEU A 61 13.35 34.05 -5.76
N GLN A 62 13.49 35.20 -5.06
CA GLN A 62 13.37 36.54 -5.64
C GLN A 62 14.73 37.19 -5.93
N GLY A 63 14.79 38.00 -7.01
CA GLY A 63 15.77 39.06 -7.19
C GLY A 63 17.20 38.64 -7.55
N ARG A 64 18.06 39.63 -7.81
CA ARG A 64 19.51 39.42 -7.78
C ARG A 64 19.95 39.40 -6.31
N PRO A 65 20.79 38.45 -5.90
CA PRO A 65 21.29 38.35 -4.53
C PRO A 65 22.03 39.64 -4.15
N ASP A 66 21.50 40.41 -3.22
CA ASP A 66 22.30 41.37 -2.47
C ASP A 66 22.91 40.68 -1.23
N LYS A 67 23.84 41.35 -0.54
CA LYS A 67 24.49 40.78 0.65
C LYS A 67 23.48 40.43 1.76
N MET A 68 22.37 41.16 1.86
CA MET A 68 21.36 40.94 2.91
C MET A 68 20.54 39.68 2.65
N ILE A 69 20.16 39.44 1.40
CA ILE A 69 19.51 38.21 0.94
C ILE A 69 20.39 37.00 1.27
N LEU A 70 21.68 37.06 0.94
CA LEU A 70 22.62 35.95 1.21
C LEU A 70 22.82 35.68 2.70
N TYR A 71 22.85 36.73 3.52
CA TYR A 71 22.87 36.61 4.97
C TYR A 71 21.61 35.89 5.48
N SER A 72 20.42 36.36 5.09
CA SER A 72 19.14 35.78 5.50
C SER A 72 19.00 34.32 5.05
N MET A 73 19.42 34.00 3.82
CA MET A 73 19.44 32.63 3.31
C MET A 73 20.43 31.74 4.07
N THR A 74 21.63 32.24 4.39
CA THR A 74 22.61 31.49 5.19
C THR A 74 22.07 31.18 6.58
N GLN A 75 21.43 32.15 7.24
CA GLN A 75 20.78 31.93 8.54
C GLN A 75 19.64 30.91 8.43
N PHE A 76 18.86 30.98 7.35
CA PHE A 76 17.79 30.02 7.08
C PHE A 76 18.34 28.60 6.92
N LEU A 77 19.40 28.41 6.13
CA LEU A 77 20.00 27.09 5.93
C LEU A 77 20.66 26.52 7.20
N LYS A 78 21.13 27.39 8.11
CA LYS A 78 21.67 26.98 9.42
C LYS A 78 20.57 26.55 10.39
N CYS A 79 19.54 27.38 10.56
CA CYS A 79 18.43 27.08 11.44
C CYS A 79 17.19 27.90 11.05
N PRO A 80 16.24 27.31 10.30
CA PRO A 80 15.02 28.00 9.88
C PRO A 80 14.22 28.59 11.05
N LEU A 81 14.30 28.00 12.24
CA LEU A 81 13.60 28.42 13.45
C LEU A 81 13.95 29.87 13.89
N PHE A 82 15.14 30.37 13.55
CA PHE A 82 15.65 31.68 14.00
C PHE A 82 15.45 32.79 12.98
N VAL A 83 15.04 32.45 11.76
CA VAL A 83 14.78 33.43 10.71
C VAL A 83 13.40 34.04 10.92
N THR A 84 13.28 35.35 10.82
CA THR A 84 12.00 36.06 10.92
C THR A 84 11.24 36.02 9.59
N ASP A 85 9.94 36.33 9.61
CA ASP A 85 9.15 36.41 8.37
C ASP A 85 9.63 37.53 7.43
N ASP A 86 10.22 38.59 7.96
CA ASP A 86 10.69 39.70 7.13
C ASP A 86 12.00 39.31 6.42
N GLN A 87 12.94 38.67 7.13
CA GLN A 87 14.14 38.07 6.52
C GLN A 87 13.79 37.03 5.46
N LEU A 88 12.75 36.22 5.70
CA LEU A 88 12.32 35.19 4.77
C LEU A 88 11.71 35.80 3.49
N LYS A 89 10.98 36.92 3.59
CA LYS A 89 10.44 37.61 2.40
C LYS A 89 11.52 38.19 1.50
N ASP A 90 12.68 38.55 2.06
CA ASP A 90 13.79 39.13 1.28
C ASP A 90 14.20 38.20 0.13
N PHE A 91 14.04 36.89 0.31
CA PHE A 91 14.45 35.91 -0.68
C PHE A 91 13.34 34.93 -1.12
N VAL A 92 12.16 34.92 -0.50
CA VAL A 92 11.05 34.01 -0.87
C VAL A 92 9.82 34.78 -1.32
N ALA A 93 9.30 34.45 -2.51
CA ALA A 93 8.11 35.06 -3.09
C ALA A 93 6.81 34.65 -2.41
N MET A 94 6.51 35.32 -1.31
CA MET A 94 5.32 35.08 -0.52
C MET A 94 4.45 36.33 -0.42
N GLU A 95 3.13 36.14 -0.37
CA GLU A 95 2.18 37.22 -0.13
C GLU A 95 1.34 36.98 1.13
N PRO A 96 0.91 38.05 1.83
CA PRO A 96 0.04 37.90 2.99
C PRO A 96 -1.29 37.25 2.61
N ALA A 97 -1.60 36.10 3.22
CA ALA A 97 -2.83 35.34 3.00
C ALA A 97 -3.82 35.45 4.18
N GLY A 98 -4.08 36.69 4.61
CA GLY A 98 -5.00 37.01 5.72
C GLY A 98 -6.49 36.88 5.35
N GLU A 99 -7.38 37.46 6.17
CA GLU A 99 -8.84 37.34 6.04
C GLU A 99 -9.39 37.81 4.67
N ARG A 100 -8.71 38.78 4.05
CA ARG A 100 -9.09 39.32 2.74
C ARG A 100 -8.56 38.52 1.55
N TYR A 101 -7.69 37.54 1.78
CA TYR A 101 -7.19 36.66 0.72
C TYR A 101 -8.36 35.92 0.06
N ARG A 102 -8.31 35.76 -1.26
CA ARG A 102 -9.33 35.08 -2.04
C ARG A 102 -8.65 34.03 -2.90
N LEU A 103 -9.22 32.83 -2.89
CA LEU A 103 -8.78 31.72 -3.74
C LEU A 103 -9.95 31.26 -4.59
N ALA A 104 -9.81 31.32 -5.90
CA ALA A 104 -10.86 30.89 -6.82
C ALA A 104 -11.18 29.40 -6.61
N LYS A 105 -12.44 29.02 -6.84
CA LYS A 105 -12.91 27.64 -6.66
C LYS A 105 -12.07 26.69 -7.52
N GLY A 106 -11.56 25.62 -6.91
CA GLY A 106 -10.73 24.63 -7.58
C GLY A 106 -9.23 24.95 -7.60
N ASN A 107 -8.83 26.23 -7.52
CA ASN A 107 -7.41 26.56 -7.43
C ASN A 107 -6.81 26.03 -6.14
N GLU A 108 -5.57 25.54 -6.21
CA GLU A 108 -4.79 25.12 -5.05
C GLU A 108 -3.60 26.05 -4.85
N VAL A 109 -3.26 26.30 -3.58
CA VAL A 109 -2.06 27.07 -3.22
C VAL A 109 -1.38 26.43 -2.02
N ILE A 110 -0.05 26.45 -2.02
CA ILE A 110 0.76 26.12 -0.85
C ILE A 110 0.84 27.38 0.01
N TYR A 111 0.71 27.22 1.32
CA TYR A 111 0.78 28.31 2.27
C TYR A 111 1.63 27.92 3.48
N MET A 112 2.12 28.94 4.18
CA MET A 112 2.86 28.84 5.41
C MET A 112 2.13 29.59 6.52
N ARG A 113 2.14 29.05 7.73
CA ARG A 113 1.79 29.76 8.97
C ARG A 113 3.04 29.95 9.79
N SER A 114 3.28 31.17 10.23
CA SER A 114 4.41 31.55 11.07
C SER A 114 3.93 31.97 12.45
N PHE A 115 4.43 31.27 13.47
CA PHE A 115 4.16 31.51 14.87
C PHE A 115 5.42 32.09 15.52
N SER A 116 5.52 33.41 15.57
CA SER A 116 6.63 34.09 16.22
C SER A 116 6.36 34.21 17.73
N MET A 117 7.35 33.87 18.54
CA MET A 117 7.29 33.92 20.00
C MET A 117 8.70 34.05 20.59
N THR A 118 8.82 34.14 21.91
CA THR A 118 10.13 34.05 22.57
C THR A 118 10.50 32.60 22.87
N ALA A 119 11.79 32.31 23.03
CA ALA A 119 12.28 30.98 23.38
C ALA A 119 11.60 30.43 24.66
N ASN A 120 11.39 31.27 25.67
CA ASN A 120 10.68 30.87 26.90
C ASN A 120 9.20 30.49 26.64
N VAL A 121 8.50 31.23 25.78
CA VAL A 121 7.11 30.89 25.42
C VAL A 121 7.07 29.55 24.69
N LEU A 122 7.99 29.30 23.76
CA LEU A 122 8.07 28.01 23.07
C LEU A 122 8.38 26.86 24.04
N LEU A 123 9.30 27.04 24.99
CA LEU A 123 9.61 26.03 26.00
C LEU A 123 8.37 25.64 26.83
N ASN A 124 7.58 26.64 27.24
CA ASN A 124 6.34 26.40 27.98
C ASN A 124 5.29 25.68 27.10
N ILE A 125 5.20 26.01 25.81
CA ILE A 125 4.32 25.30 24.86
C ILE A 125 4.75 23.83 24.73
N LEU A 126 6.06 23.55 24.62
CA LEU A 126 6.59 22.19 24.54
C LEU A 126 6.27 21.36 25.79
N GLN A 127 6.40 21.96 26.98
CA GLN A 127 6.02 21.32 28.24
C GLN A 127 4.51 21.00 28.29
N GLU A 128 3.66 21.89 27.80
CA GLU A 128 2.22 21.66 27.76
C GLU A 128 1.83 20.60 26.71
N MET A 129 2.50 20.57 25.55
CA MET A 129 2.35 19.49 24.57
C MET A 129 2.71 18.13 25.17
N GLN A 130 3.79 18.05 25.96
CA GLN A 130 4.22 16.84 26.64
C GLN A 130 3.13 16.33 27.62
N LYS A 131 2.52 17.22 28.42
CA LYS A 131 1.39 16.86 29.30
C LYS A 131 0.19 16.33 28.51
N ILE A 132 -0.14 16.95 27.38
CA ILE A 132 -1.24 16.50 26.51
C ILE A 132 -0.97 15.08 26.00
N MET A 133 0.27 14.78 25.59
CA MET A 133 0.66 13.44 25.12
C MET A 133 0.53 12.39 26.22
N GLU A 134 1.02 12.70 27.43
CA GLU A 134 0.91 11.83 28.61
C GLU A 134 -0.55 11.52 28.96
N MET A 135 -1.42 12.54 28.93
CA MET A 135 -2.86 12.37 29.17
C MET A 135 -3.54 11.48 28.13
N GLN A 136 -3.10 11.53 26.87
CA GLN A 136 -3.71 10.79 25.78
C GLN A 136 -3.14 9.38 25.60
N ARG A 137 -2.18 8.97 26.43
CA ARG A 137 -1.43 7.70 26.28
C ARG A 137 -0.80 7.55 24.89
N HIS A 138 -0.52 8.66 24.21
CA HIS A 138 0.25 8.66 22.99
C HIS A 138 1.73 8.66 23.40
N MET A 139 2.33 7.48 23.50
CA MET A 139 3.72 7.30 23.96
C MET A 139 4.77 7.52 22.87
N GLU A 140 4.38 7.82 21.63
CA GLU A 140 5.35 8.08 20.57
C GLU A 140 6.07 9.40 20.84
N SER A 141 7.38 9.34 21.12
CA SER A 141 8.18 10.55 21.31
C SER A 141 8.11 11.40 20.04
N ASN A 142 7.67 12.64 20.19
CA ASN A 142 7.63 13.55 19.06
C ASN A 142 9.06 14.06 18.83
N ALA A 143 9.78 13.40 17.92
CA ALA A 143 11.17 13.75 17.62
C ALA A 143 11.32 15.23 17.23
N SER A 144 10.31 15.83 16.59
CA SER A 144 10.33 17.27 16.26
C SER A 144 10.30 18.13 17.53
N MET A 145 9.55 17.76 18.57
CA MET A 145 9.55 18.48 19.85
C MET A 145 10.92 18.43 20.53
N HIS A 146 11.58 17.28 20.52
CA HIS A 146 12.94 17.15 21.06
C HIS A 146 13.92 18.00 20.26
N ALA A 147 13.82 17.97 18.92
CA ALA A 147 14.66 18.77 18.05
C ALA A 147 14.45 20.29 18.26
N TRP A 148 13.20 20.75 18.47
CA TRP A 148 12.94 22.14 18.82
C TRP A 148 13.52 22.49 20.19
N HIS A 149 13.31 21.64 21.20
CA HIS A 149 13.84 21.83 22.53
C HIS A 149 15.37 21.97 22.52
N SER A 150 16.07 21.03 21.88
CA SER A 150 17.52 21.06 21.76
C SER A 150 18.04 22.31 21.04
N ARG A 151 17.35 22.78 20.00
CA ARG A 151 17.74 24.00 19.26
C ARG A 151 17.54 25.27 20.11
N ILE A 152 16.49 25.37 20.91
CA ILE A 152 16.24 26.57 21.73
C ILE A 152 17.00 26.60 23.06
N GLN A 153 17.59 25.48 23.50
CA GLN A 153 18.41 25.43 24.73
C GLN A 153 19.62 26.37 24.70
N ALA A 154 20.13 26.68 23.51
CA ALA A 154 21.25 27.60 23.33
C ALA A 154 20.83 29.08 23.34
N LEU A 155 19.53 29.38 23.34
CA LEU A 155 19.00 30.74 23.28
C LEU A 155 18.74 31.31 24.67
N GLN A 156 18.78 32.64 24.78
CA GLN A 156 18.28 33.35 25.95
C GLN A 156 16.73 33.34 25.95
N SER A 157 16.12 33.38 27.14
CA SER A 157 14.66 33.32 27.31
C SER A 157 13.88 34.36 26.50
N GLY A 158 14.49 35.52 26.21
CA GLY A 158 13.88 36.62 25.45
C GLY A 158 14.09 36.54 23.94
N ASP A 159 14.97 35.66 23.45
CA ASP A 159 15.28 35.56 22.03
C ASP A 159 14.05 35.14 21.22
N SER A 160 13.92 35.72 20.02
CA SER A 160 12.80 35.42 19.15
C SER A 160 13.01 34.10 18.41
N VAL A 161 11.94 33.30 18.34
CA VAL A 161 11.87 32.05 17.57
C VAL A 161 10.60 32.06 16.74
N THR A 162 10.65 31.51 15.53
CA THR A 162 9.48 31.40 14.64
C THR A 162 9.28 29.96 14.22
N LEU A 163 8.30 29.29 14.84
CA LEU A 163 7.85 27.97 14.40
C LEU A 163 6.94 28.13 13.18
N ARG A 164 7.06 27.19 12.23
CA ARG A 164 6.32 27.27 10.98
C ARG A 164 5.54 25.99 10.69
N TYR A 165 4.45 26.15 9.94
CA TYR A 165 3.67 25.06 9.40
C TYR A 165 3.44 25.29 7.91
N ILE A 166 3.77 24.31 7.07
CA ILE A 166 3.48 24.33 5.64
C ILE A 166 2.22 23.50 5.39
N GLY A 167 1.30 24.02 4.60
CA GLY A 167 0.13 23.27 4.18
C GLY A 167 -0.36 23.70 2.82
N ARG A 168 -1.44 23.07 2.38
CA ARG A 168 -2.13 23.43 1.14
C ARG A 168 -3.62 23.60 1.34
N VAL A 169 -4.24 24.39 0.48
CA VAL A 169 -5.69 24.59 0.50
C VAL A 169 -6.22 24.69 -0.92
N ARG A 170 -7.39 24.09 -1.16
CA ARG A 170 -8.16 24.21 -2.40
C ARG A 170 -9.30 25.21 -2.20
N GLY A 171 -9.42 26.16 -3.13
CA GLY A 171 -10.49 27.16 -3.14
C GLY A 171 -11.88 26.51 -3.25
N PRO A 172 -12.92 27.13 -2.68
CA PRO A 172 -12.97 28.52 -2.21
C PRO A 172 -12.42 28.73 -0.78
N LYS A 173 -11.97 27.65 -0.13
CA LYS A 173 -11.34 27.76 1.18
C LYS A 173 -9.99 28.44 1.06
N THR A 174 -9.69 29.33 2.00
CA THR A 174 -8.44 30.11 2.03
C THR A 174 -7.51 29.60 3.13
N PRO A 175 -6.20 29.95 3.10
CA PRO A 175 -5.26 29.65 4.18
C PRO A 175 -5.75 30.14 5.55
N TRP A 176 -6.30 31.36 5.59
CA TRP A 176 -6.92 31.96 6.78
C TRP A 176 -8.10 31.14 7.32
N ASN A 177 -9.04 30.76 6.45
CA ASN A 177 -10.20 29.97 6.87
C ASN A 177 -9.76 28.62 7.45
N ARG A 178 -8.75 27.99 6.83
CA ARG A 178 -8.18 26.73 7.32
C ARG A 178 -7.54 26.90 8.70
N HIS A 179 -6.78 27.98 8.94
CA HIS A 179 -6.21 28.28 10.26
C HIS A 179 -7.30 28.46 11.32
N ARG A 180 -8.32 29.27 11.03
CA ARG A 180 -9.43 29.52 11.95
C ARG A 180 -10.15 28.22 12.33
N GLU A 181 -10.44 27.36 11.35
CA GLU A 181 -11.03 26.04 11.61
C GLU A 181 -10.17 25.16 12.52
N ASP A 182 -8.85 25.14 12.29
CA ASP A 182 -7.92 24.33 13.08
C ASP A 182 -7.86 24.83 14.54
N VAL A 183 -7.84 26.16 14.76
CA VAL A 183 -7.90 26.76 16.11
C VAL A 183 -9.21 26.43 16.81
N LEU A 184 -10.36 26.60 16.13
CA LEU A 184 -11.67 26.28 16.70
C LEU A 184 -11.77 24.78 17.03
N THR A 185 -11.24 23.93 16.17
CA THR A 185 -11.21 22.48 16.39
C THR A 185 -10.35 22.12 17.60
N ALA A 186 -9.16 22.73 17.74
CA ALA A 186 -8.27 22.53 18.87
C ALA A 186 -8.89 22.98 20.21
N GLN A 187 -9.78 23.98 20.17
CA GLN A 187 -10.52 24.45 21.34
C GLN A 187 -11.72 23.55 21.68
N ALA A 188 -12.45 23.07 20.68
CA ALA A 188 -13.69 22.33 20.87
C ALA A 188 -13.50 20.81 21.10
N SER A 189 -12.44 20.23 20.54
CA SER A 189 -12.26 18.78 20.49
C SER A 189 -11.25 18.29 21.53
N SER A 190 -11.71 17.44 22.45
CA SER A 190 -10.82 16.65 23.31
C SER A 190 -10.30 15.37 22.65
N THR A 191 -10.86 14.98 21.48
CA THR A 191 -10.70 13.62 20.92
C THR A 191 -9.94 13.55 19.60
N ASN A 192 -9.67 14.67 18.93
CA ASN A 192 -9.03 14.66 17.60
C ASN A 192 -7.71 15.46 17.57
N ILE A 193 -6.82 15.15 18.51
CA ILE A 193 -5.55 15.86 18.74
C ILE A 193 -4.35 15.11 18.16
N GLY A 194 -4.56 13.95 17.51
CA GLY A 194 -3.47 13.08 17.03
C GLY A 194 -2.50 13.70 16.00
N ALA A 195 -2.73 14.92 15.53
CA ALA A 195 -1.79 15.65 14.68
C ALA A 195 -0.97 16.67 15.50
N THR A 196 0.34 16.75 15.24
CA THR A 196 1.27 17.69 15.91
C THR A 196 0.78 19.14 15.90
N ILE A 197 0.19 19.61 14.80
CA ILE A 197 -0.39 20.95 14.73
C ILE A 197 -1.56 21.15 15.70
N GLY A 198 -2.40 20.13 15.90
CA GLY A 198 -3.51 20.20 16.85
C GLY A 198 -3.02 20.26 18.30
N MET A 199 -2.01 19.45 18.64
CA MET A 199 -1.33 19.50 19.94
C MET A 199 -0.70 20.87 20.19
N PHE A 200 0.06 21.39 19.22
CA PHE A 200 0.70 22.70 19.30
C PHE A 200 -0.33 23.81 19.50
N MET A 201 -1.41 23.84 18.70
CA MET A 201 -2.46 24.86 18.82
C MET A 201 -3.13 24.82 20.20
N ARG A 202 -3.40 23.61 20.73
CA ARG A 202 -3.99 23.47 22.06
C ARG A 202 -3.05 23.96 23.15
N ALA A 203 -1.78 23.55 23.12
CA ALA A 203 -0.77 23.98 24.06
C ALA A 203 -0.54 25.50 24.01
N ALA A 204 -0.41 26.07 22.81
CA ALA A 204 -0.31 27.51 22.60
C ALA A 204 -1.53 28.25 23.14
N ASN A 205 -2.75 27.74 22.95
CA ASN A 205 -3.96 28.37 23.51
C ASN A 205 -3.98 28.38 25.05
N VAL A 206 -3.31 27.42 25.71
CA VAL A 206 -3.16 27.38 27.17
C VAL A 206 -2.05 28.32 27.64
N VAL A 207 -0.89 28.30 26.98
CA VAL A 207 0.31 29.03 27.41
C VAL A 207 0.26 30.50 27.01
N SER A 208 -0.05 30.80 25.75
CA SER A 208 -0.11 32.16 25.21
C SER A 208 -1.03 32.21 23.99
N LYS A 209 -2.28 32.62 24.21
CA LYS A 209 -3.27 32.83 23.13
C LYS A 209 -2.78 33.81 22.06
N GLN A 210 -1.91 34.74 22.46
CA GLN A 210 -1.31 35.73 21.55
C GLN A 210 -0.58 35.08 20.38
N VAL A 211 0.09 33.93 20.60
CA VAL A 211 0.78 33.18 19.54
C VAL A 211 -0.18 32.75 18.43
N LEU A 212 -1.44 32.46 18.78
CA LEU A 212 -2.46 32.03 17.82
C LEU A 212 -3.18 33.19 17.14
N THR A 213 -3.28 34.34 17.81
CA THR A 213 -3.88 35.56 17.24
C THR A 213 -2.93 36.30 16.31
N ASP A 214 -1.64 36.27 16.62
CA ASP A 214 -0.59 37.03 15.91
C ASP A 214 0.07 36.22 14.80
N VAL A 215 -0.44 35.01 14.54
CA VAL A 215 0.01 34.16 13.44
C VAL A 215 -0.01 34.92 12.12
N LYS A 216 1.12 34.90 11.43
CA LYS A 216 1.23 35.42 10.07
C LYS A 216 1.00 34.27 9.10
N ILE A 217 0.13 34.46 8.12
CA ILE A 217 -0.16 33.46 7.10
C ILE A 217 0.28 33.99 5.75
N TRP A 218 1.07 33.18 5.05
CA TRP A 218 1.74 33.51 3.80
C TRP A 218 1.33 32.51 2.72
N ALA A 219 0.97 32.97 1.53
CA ALA A 219 0.80 32.11 0.36
C ALA A 219 2.05 32.20 -0.53
N PHE A 220 2.53 31.07 -1.03
CA PHE A 220 3.62 31.03 -2.00
C PHE A 220 3.06 31.41 -3.37
N GLN A 221 3.49 32.54 -3.92
CA GLN A 221 2.85 33.14 -5.10
C GLN A 221 2.94 32.25 -6.32
N LYS A 222 4.06 31.55 -6.51
CA LYS A 222 4.30 30.71 -7.70
C LYS A 222 3.86 29.25 -7.48
N SER A 223 3.29 28.94 -6.31
CA SER A 223 2.69 27.63 -5.98
C SER A 223 1.24 27.49 -6.46
N LEU A 224 0.63 28.56 -6.96
CA LEU A 224 -0.77 28.56 -7.40
C LEU A 224 -0.97 27.61 -8.57
N VAL A 225 -1.66 26.51 -8.32
CA VAL A 225 -2.17 25.61 -9.36
C VAL A 225 -3.60 26.01 -9.67
N LYS A 226 -3.81 26.60 -10.85
CA LYS A 226 -5.14 26.99 -11.32
C LYS A 226 -5.93 25.73 -11.66
N ALA A 227 -7.20 25.68 -11.24
CA ALA A 227 -8.11 24.66 -11.77
C ALA A 227 -8.21 24.85 -13.28
N SER A 228 -8.15 23.75 -14.03
CA SER A 228 -8.42 23.79 -15.45
C SER A 228 -9.87 24.24 -15.67
N GLU A 229 -10.08 25.40 -16.31
CA GLU A 229 -11.43 25.94 -16.58
C GLU A 229 -12.27 24.97 -17.46
N ASN A 230 -11.62 23.96 -18.07
CA ASN A 230 -12.22 22.97 -18.96
C ASN A 230 -12.61 21.62 -18.29
N HIS A 231 -12.67 21.52 -16.96
CA HIS A 231 -13.07 20.28 -16.26
C HIS A 231 -14.49 19.74 -16.57
N SER A 232 -15.27 20.38 -17.45
CA SER A 232 -16.50 19.76 -17.98
C SER A 232 -16.19 18.51 -18.82
N ASN A 233 -15.01 18.43 -19.43
CA ASN A 233 -14.48 17.22 -20.07
C ASN A 233 -13.47 16.55 -19.13
N LYS A 234 -13.98 15.68 -18.24
CA LYS A 234 -13.27 14.95 -17.18
C LYS A 234 -12.18 14.00 -17.71
N ASN A 235 -11.08 14.53 -18.21
CA ASN A 235 -9.86 13.74 -18.30
C ASN A 235 -9.27 13.60 -16.89
N ALA A 236 -9.72 12.57 -16.17
CA ALA A 236 -9.27 12.25 -14.81
C ALA A 236 -7.74 12.16 -14.66
N THR A 237 -7.02 11.99 -15.78
CA THR A 237 -5.56 12.00 -15.88
C THR A 237 -4.96 13.39 -15.60
N LEU A 238 -5.54 14.46 -16.14
CA LEU A 238 -5.04 15.84 -15.95
C LEU A 238 -5.23 16.29 -14.50
N ASP A 239 -6.44 16.09 -13.96
CA ASP A 239 -6.76 16.41 -12.55
C ASP A 239 -5.80 15.72 -11.56
N ARG A 240 -5.26 14.53 -11.91
CA ARG A 240 -4.29 13.83 -11.07
C ARG A 240 -2.85 14.22 -11.29
N LEU A 241 -2.47 14.62 -12.50
CA LEU A 241 -1.16 15.21 -12.74
C LEU A 241 -1.05 16.53 -11.96
N GLU A 242 -2.13 17.31 -11.92
CA GLU A 242 -2.27 18.51 -11.09
C GLU A 242 -2.19 18.19 -9.59
N MET A 243 -2.91 17.16 -9.11
CA MET A 243 -2.78 16.70 -7.71
C MET A 243 -1.37 16.21 -7.37
N SER A 244 -0.69 15.54 -8.30
CA SER A 244 0.68 15.09 -8.11
C SER A 244 1.61 16.28 -7.97
N LEU A 245 1.44 17.30 -8.81
CA LEU A 245 2.26 18.51 -8.74
C LEU A 245 2.07 19.27 -7.42
N THR A 246 0.84 19.36 -6.90
CA THR A 246 0.61 20.05 -5.62
C THR A 246 1.15 19.25 -4.43
N ASP A 247 1.04 17.93 -4.44
CA ASP A 247 1.72 17.06 -3.47
C ASP A 247 3.24 17.27 -3.51
N VAL A 248 3.82 17.36 -4.70
CA VAL A 248 5.27 17.57 -4.90
C VAL A 248 5.70 18.95 -4.41
N ASN A 249 4.95 20.01 -4.75
CA ASN A 249 5.26 21.36 -4.27
C ASN A 249 5.16 21.46 -2.74
N GLU A 250 4.15 20.83 -2.13
CA GLU A 250 4.03 20.75 -0.67
C GLU A 250 5.24 20.05 -0.05
N ARG A 251 5.65 18.89 -0.58
CA ARG A 251 6.85 18.18 -0.12
C ARG A 251 8.12 18.99 -0.30
N SER A 252 8.26 19.68 -1.43
CA SER A 252 9.39 20.56 -1.73
C SER A 252 9.52 21.66 -0.68
N ALA A 253 8.39 22.31 -0.36
CA ALA A 253 8.35 23.35 0.65
C ALA A 253 8.68 22.78 2.04
N ILE A 254 8.11 21.63 2.44
CA ILE A 254 8.41 21.02 3.74
C ILE A 254 9.89 20.64 3.87
N ALA A 255 10.43 19.99 2.84
CA ALA A 255 11.85 19.63 2.73
C ALA A 255 12.76 20.85 2.89
N TRP A 256 12.45 21.94 2.20
CA TRP A 256 13.28 23.14 2.21
C TRP A 256 13.38 23.81 3.57
N PHE A 257 12.29 23.80 4.34
CA PHE A 257 12.25 24.36 5.69
C PHE A 257 12.83 23.42 6.75
N ASP A 258 13.38 22.26 6.38
CA ASP A 258 13.77 21.17 7.29
C ASP A 258 12.57 20.69 8.13
N SER A 259 12.13 19.46 7.85
CA SER A 259 10.99 18.85 8.54
C SER A 259 11.12 18.81 10.06
N GLU A 260 12.35 18.85 10.61
CA GLU A 260 12.58 18.89 12.03
C GLU A 260 12.32 20.26 12.67
N THR A 261 12.26 21.34 11.88
CA THR A 261 11.95 22.69 12.37
C THR A 261 10.51 23.13 12.12
N LEU A 262 9.77 22.34 11.35
CA LEU A 262 8.35 22.54 11.05
C LEU A 262 7.44 21.79 12.03
N ILE A 263 6.26 22.36 12.28
CA ILE A 263 5.16 21.70 13.03
C ILE A 263 4.57 20.52 12.24
N ASN A 264 4.86 20.41 10.94
CA ASN A 264 4.45 19.32 10.07
C ASN A 264 4.90 17.95 10.63
N ALA A 265 3.94 17.07 10.90
CA ALA A 265 4.24 15.66 11.19
C ALA A 265 4.49 14.85 9.90
N GLN A 266 4.01 15.35 8.77
CA GLN A 266 4.08 14.69 7.46
C GLN A 266 5.09 15.43 6.58
N LEU A 267 5.88 14.70 5.78
CA LEU A 267 6.81 15.26 4.80
C LEU A 267 6.10 15.90 3.58
N GLY A 268 4.76 15.90 3.56
CA GLY A 268 3.89 16.43 2.52
C GLY A 268 3.03 15.35 1.85
N GLY A 269 1.96 15.77 1.18
CA GLY A 269 0.98 14.85 0.61
C GLY A 269 0.21 14.05 1.67
N LYS A 270 -0.45 12.96 1.24
CA LYS A 270 -1.25 12.09 2.13
C LYS A 270 -0.43 10.97 2.80
N TYR A 271 0.88 11.13 2.89
CA TYR A 271 1.78 10.08 3.36
C TYR A 271 2.00 10.22 4.88
N ARG A 272 1.94 9.10 5.60
CA ARG A 272 2.40 9.05 6.98
C ARG A 272 3.91 8.84 6.94
N VAL A 273 4.65 9.69 7.63
CA VAL A 273 6.07 9.50 7.83
C VAL A 273 6.22 8.43 8.89
N TRP A 274 6.78 7.29 8.50
CA TRP A 274 7.15 6.27 9.46
C TRP A 274 8.47 6.66 10.10
N LYS A 275 8.49 6.75 11.42
CA LYS A 275 9.74 6.81 12.18
C LYS A 275 9.92 5.45 12.83
N CYS A 276 11.05 4.80 12.54
CA CYS A 276 11.40 3.53 13.18
C CYS A 276 11.50 3.76 14.69
N ALA A 277 10.85 2.91 15.50
CA ALA A 277 10.99 3.00 16.95
C ALA A 277 12.46 2.74 17.34
N PRO A 278 13.01 3.39 18.38
CA PRO A 278 14.40 3.13 18.80
C PRO A 278 14.69 1.65 19.09
N ALA A 279 13.69 0.92 19.60
CA ALA A 279 13.78 -0.52 19.84
C ALA A 279 13.95 -1.35 18.54
N ASP A 280 13.39 -0.88 17.43
CA ASP A 280 13.50 -1.51 16.10
C ASP A 280 14.79 -1.07 15.37
N GLU A 281 15.36 0.09 15.75
CA GLU A 281 16.61 0.61 15.20
C GLU A 281 17.83 -0.22 15.62
N GLN A 282 17.86 -0.72 16.86
CA GLN A 282 18.99 -1.50 17.35
C GLN A 282 19.21 -2.79 16.53
N PRO A 283 18.20 -3.64 16.26
CA PRO A 283 18.35 -4.78 15.35
C PRO A 283 18.88 -4.39 13.97
N PHE A 284 18.45 -3.25 13.44
CA PHE A 284 18.95 -2.75 12.15
C PHE A 284 20.45 -2.44 12.19
N ARG A 285 20.89 -1.67 13.19
CA ARG A 285 22.30 -1.33 13.38
C ARG A 285 23.18 -2.57 13.56
N LEU A 286 22.69 -3.55 14.32
CA LEU A 286 23.39 -4.82 14.55
C LEU A 286 23.46 -5.70 13.29
N ALA A 287 22.46 -5.62 12.41
CA ALA A 287 22.46 -6.40 11.17
C ALA A 287 23.58 -6.03 10.20
N GLN A 288 24.11 -4.80 10.31
CA GLN A 288 25.26 -4.29 9.54
C GLN A 288 25.18 -4.66 8.05
N THR A 289 23.98 -4.55 7.47
CA THR A 289 23.79 -4.86 6.05
C THR A 289 24.42 -3.77 5.21
N ASN A 290 25.24 -4.18 4.23
CA ASN A 290 25.82 -3.29 3.23
C ASN A 290 25.31 -3.61 1.82
N ALA A 291 24.07 -4.10 1.73
CA ALA A 291 23.52 -4.64 0.49
C ALA A 291 23.59 -3.64 -0.68
N PHE A 292 23.20 -2.39 -0.44
CA PHE A 292 23.11 -1.39 -1.51
C PHE A 292 24.47 -0.95 -2.03
N ASP A 293 25.45 -0.66 -1.17
CA ASP A 293 26.77 -0.21 -1.62
C ASP A 293 27.52 -1.37 -2.28
N THR A 294 27.41 -2.58 -1.72
CA THR A 294 27.98 -3.79 -2.31
C THR A 294 27.40 -4.04 -3.69
N PHE A 295 26.07 -3.95 -3.84
CA PHE A 295 25.41 -4.13 -5.13
C PHE A 295 25.80 -3.03 -6.12
N ASN A 296 25.74 -1.76 -5.73
CA ASN A 296 26.04 -0.64 -6.62
C ASN A 296 27.48 -0.67 -7.12
N SER A 297 28.42 -1.13 -6.29
CA SER A 297 29.84 -1.22 -6.66
C SER A 297 30.14 -2.37 -7.61
N ASN A 298 29.27 -3.39 -7.68
CA ASN A 298 29.55 -4.65 -8.39
C ASN A 298 28.50 -5.04 -9.42
N LYS A 299 27.40 -4.29 -9.54
CA LYS A 299 26.30 -4.61 -10.46
C LYS A 299 26.80 -4.58 -11.90
N LYS A 300 26.34 -5.55 -12.68
CA LYS A 300 26.60 -5.66 -14.11
C LYS A 300 25.26 -5.62 -14.87
N PRO A 301 25.26 -5.15 -16.13
CA PRO A 301 24.09 -5.30 -16.97
C PRO A 301 23.76 -6.77 -17.20
N LEU A 302 22.50 -7.05 -17.48
CA LEU A 302 22.03 -8.39 -17.84
C LEU A 302 22.77 -8.91 -19.08
N SER A 303 23.04 -10.22 -19.14
CA SER A 303 23.66 -10.83 -20.33
C SER A 303 22.78 -10.66 -21.56
N SER A 304 23.38 -10.60 -22.76
CA SER A 304 22.66 -10.42 -24.02
C SER A 304 21.56 -11.46 -24.23
N ALA A 305 21.83 -12.73 -23.90
CA ALA A 305 20.86 -13.81 -24.03
C ALA A 305 19.63 -13.60 -23.12
N LYS A 306 19.82 -13.18 -21.86
CA LYS A 306 18.72 -12.90 -20.94
C LYS A 306 17.99 -11.61 -21.30
N ALA A 307 18.69 -10.61 -21.82
CA ALA A 307 18.08 -9.38 -22.34
C ALA A 307 17.18 -9.67 -23.54
N GLN A 308 17.64 -10.49 -24.49
CA GLN A 308 16.83 -10.92 -25.65
C GLN A 308 15.61 -11.75 -25.25
N LEU A 309 15.76 -12.62 -24.24
CA LEU A 309 14.62 -13.36 -23.69
C LEU A 309 13.58 -12.40 -23.09
N LEU A 310 14.04 -11.37 -22.38
CA LEU A 310 13.17 -10.35 -21.80
C LEU A 310 12.48 -9.52 -22.90
N ASP A 311 13.20 -9.15 -23.94
CA ASP A 311 12.64 -8.46 -25.12
C ASP A 311 11.51 -9.29 -25.73
N GLN A 312 11.77 -10.55 -26.04
CA GLN A 312 10.78 -11.45 -26.62
C GLN A 312 9.56 -11.59 -25.72
N LEU A 313 9.76 -11.76 -24.41
CA LEU A 313 8.66 -11.89 -23.46
C LEU A 313 7.74 -10.66 -23.46
N PHE A 314 8.30 -9.45 -23.53
CA PHE A 314 7.51 -8.23 -23.58
C PHE A 314 6.84 -7.99 -24.93
N GLU A 315 7.43 -8.44 -26.04
CA GLU A 315 6.76 -8.49 -27.35
C GLU A 315 5.57 -9.46 -27.32
N ASP A 316 5.74 -10.64 -26.73
CA ASP A 316 4.68 -11.66 -26.64
C ASP A 316 3.49 -11.13 -25.81
N ILE A 317 3.74 -10.47 -24.68
CA ILE A 317 2.68 -9.84 -23.87
C ILE A 317 1.95 -8.77 -24.66
N GLN A 318 2.68 -7.87 -25.31
CA GLN A 318 2.07 -6.80 -26.09
C GLN A 318 1.20 -7.39 -27.20
N SER A 319 1.71 -8.39 -27.92
CA SER A 319 0.99 -9.08 -28.98
C SER A 319 -0.27 -9.76 -28.46
N GLU A 320 -0.19 -10.53 -27.37
CA GLU A 320 -1.32 -11.28 -26.84
C GLU A 320 -2.40 -10.34 -26.29
N VAL A 321 -2.00 -9.35 -25.48
CA VAL A 321 -2.94 -8.36 -24.93
C VAL A 321 -3.59 -7.56 -26.07
N ASN A 322 -2.83 -7.09 -27.06
CA ASN A 322 -3.39 -6.30 -28.15
C ASN A 322 -4.26 -7.13 -29.11
N LYS A 323 -4.05 -8.45 -29.21
CA LYS A 323 -4.87 -9.36 -30.02
C LYS A 323 -6.23 -9.63 -29.40
N GLU A 324 -6.32 -9.69 -28.08
CA GLU A 324 -7.59 -9.89 -27.36
C GLU A 324 -8.47 -8.62 -27.30
N LEU A 325 -7.94 -7.47 -27.70
CA LEU A 325 -8.69 -6.22 -27.73
C LEU A 325 -9.53 -6.12 -29.01
N ASP A 326 -10.83 -6.26 -28.82
CA ASP A 326 -11.86 -5.94 -29.80
C ASP A 326 -11.70 -4.50 -30.30
N GLU A 327 -11.89 -4.24 -31.60
CA GLU A 327 -11.62 -2.94 -32.24
C GLU A 327 -12.42 -1.79 -31.56
N GLU A 328 -13.55 -2.09 -30.92
CA GLU A 328 -14.36 -1.11 -30.20
C GLU A 328 -13.85 -0.73 -28.79
N ARG A 329 -12.88 -1.48 -28.23
CA ARG A 329 -12.33 -1.28 -26.86
C ARG A 329 -10.89 -0.76 -26.82
N LEU A 330 -10.35 -0.34 -27.97
CA LEU A 330 -8.93 -0.04 -28.20
C LEU A 330 -8.30 1.05 -27.31
N SER A 331 -9.06 1.93 -26.63
CA SER A 331 -8.44 3.11 -25.99
C SER A 331 -7.75 2.86 -24.65
N ASP A 332 -8.22 1.88 -23.87
CA ASP A 332 -7.86 1.82 -22.45
C ASP A 332 -6.84 0.73 -22.11
N THR A 333 -6.81 -0.35 -22.90
CA THR A 333 -6.03 -1.58 -22.64
C THR A 333 -4.87 -1.79 -23.61
N TYR A 334 -4.76 -0.97 -24.66
CA TYR A 334 -3.71 -1.11 -25.67
C TYR A 334 -2.33 -0.85 -25.07
N ILE A 335 -1.43 -1.83 -25.21
CA ILE A 335 -0.03 -1.72 -24.82
C ILE A 335 0.73 -1.05 -25.96
N SER A 336 0.98 0.26 -25.83
CA SER A 336 1.85 0.99 -26.77
C SER A 336 3.32 0.60 -26.62
N ASP A 337 4.13 0.84 -27.65
CA ASP A 337 5.58 0.61 -27.59
C ASP A 337 6.26 1.43 -26.48
N THR A 338 5.84 2.67 -26.27
CA THR A 338 6.36 3.51 -25.19
C THR A 338 6.08 2.90 -23.81
N PHE A 339 4.86 2.38 -23.61
CA PHE A 339 4.48 1.72 -22.36
C PHE A 339 5.24 0.40 -22.17
N LYS A 340 5.37 -0.41 -23.22
CA LYS A 340 6.19 -1.64 -23.24
C LYS A 340 7.63 -1.35 -22.84
N GLN A 341 8.29 -0.37 -23.49
CA GLN A 341 9.67 -0.01 -23.15
C GLN A 341 9.78 0.52 -21.71
N GLY A 342 8.80 1.29 -21.25
CA GLY A 342 8.72 1.75 -19.87
C GLY A 342 8.70 0.59 -18.87
N ILE A 343 7.74 -0.35 -19.00
CA ILE A 343 7.65 -1.50 -18.10
C ILE A 343 8.87 -2.42 -18.24
N LYS A 344 9.35 -2.67 -19.46
CA LYS A 344 10.56 -3.47 -19.70
C LYS A 344 11.76 -2.89 -18.98
N SER A 345 11.97 -1.57 -19.05
CA SER A 345 13.08 -0.90 -18.36
C SER A 345 13.00 -1.10 -16.84
N LEU A 346 11.80 -1.01 -16.25
CA LEU A 346 11.57 -1.27 -14.83
C LEU A 346 11.76 -2.74 -14.45
N ALA A 347 11.43 -3.65 -15.37
CA ALA A 347 11.56 -5.09 -15.18
C ALA A 347 12.94 -5.63 -15.56
N THR A 348 13.86 -4.84 -16.11
CA THR A 348 15.20 -5.31 -16.48
C THR A 348 16.11 -5.26 -15.26
N PRO A 349 16.50 -6.41 -14.68
CA PRO A 349 17.37 -6.41 -13.50
C PRO A 349 18.83 -6.20 -13.89
N PHE A 350 19.63 -5.76 -12.91
CA PHE A 350 21.08 -5.92 -12.95
C PHE A 350 21.49 -7.27 -12.34
N THR A 351 22.68 -7.74 -12.68
CA THR A 351 23.28 -8.95 -12.10
C THR A 351 24.39 -8.60 -11.11
N PHE A 352 24.65 -9.50 -10.18
CA PHE A 352 25.85 -9.53 -9.35
C PHE A 352 26.58 -10.85 -9.66
N GLY A 353 27.77 -10.75 -10.24
CA GLY A 353 28.33 -11.88 -10.98
C GLY A 353 27.38 -12.29 -12.11
N ASP A 354 27.07 -13.58 -12.20
CA ASP A 354 26.14 -14.15 -13.19
C ASP A 354 24.69 -14.30 -12.68
N HIS A 355 24.42 -13.80 -11.46
CA HIS A 355 23.15 -14.00 -10.78
C HIS A 355 22.33 -12.71 -10.72
N VAL A 356 21.03 -12.83 -10.95
CA VAL A 356 20.08 -11.81 -10.52
C VAL A 356 19.76 -12.08 -9.05
N ILE A 357 20.09 -11.14 -8.17
CA ILE A 357 19.96 -11.35 -6.72
C ILE A 357 18.50 -11.21 -6.27
N LEU A 358 17.86 -10.10 -6.61
CA LEU A 358 16.55 -9.73 -6.10
C LEU A 358 15.63 -9.22 -7.21
N ILE A 359 14.38 -9.66 -7.18
CA ILE A 359 13.28 -9.03 -7.91
C ILE A 359 12.18 -8.65 -6.91
N LEU A 360 11.71 -7.42 -6.98
CA LEU A 360 10.54 -6.95 -6.27
C LEU A 360 9.32 -7.17 -7.16
N ALA A 361 8.46 -8.09 -6.76
CA ALA A 361 7.23 -8.39 -7.45
C ALA A 361 6.07 -7.74 -6.71
N GLY A 362 5.13 -7.11 -7.38
CA GLY A 362 4.00 -6.50 -6.69
C GLY A 362 3.01 -5.92 -7.66
N GLU A 363 1.84 -5.59 -7.13
CA GLU A 363 0.89 -4.74 -7.83
C GLU A 363 1.42 -3.30 -7.83
N SER A 364 2.32 -3.00 -8.75
CA SER A 364 2.30 -1.67 -9.34
C SER A 364 1.09 -1.67 -10.27
N THR A 365 -0.09 -1.35 -9.76
CA THR A 365 -0.97 -0.57 -10.63
C THR A 365 -0.40 0.84 -10.55
N PRO A 366 0.25 1.36 -11.61
CA PRO A 366 0.27 2.81 -11.79
C PRO A 366 -1.12 3.33 -11.42
N GLU A 367 -1.21 4.45 -10.71
CA GLU A 367 -2.51 5.02 -10.29
C GLU A 367 -3.47 5.18 -11.50
N LEU A 368 -2.93 5.25 -12.73
CA LEU A 368 -3.64 5.16 -14.02
C LEU A 368 -4.36 3.82 -14.26
N ASP A 369 -3.73 2.67 -14.00
CA ASP A 369 -4.25 1.33 -14.36
C ASP A 369 -5.30 0.82 -13.38
N ARG A 370 -5.20 1.23 -12.10
CA ARG A 370 -6.23 0.97 -11.08
C ARG A 370 -7.60 1.53 -11.45
N GLN A 371 -7.65 2.45 -12.40
CA GLN A 371 -8.85 3.18 -12.77
C GLN A 371 -9.44 2.82 -14.11
N ARG A 372 -8.62 2.21 -14.95
CA ARG A 372 -9.06 1.55 -16.18
C ARG A 372 -9.64 0.16 -15.90
N GLY A 373 -9.72 -0.24 -14.61
CA GLY A 373 -10.11 -1.60 -14.22
C GLY A 373 -9.05 -2.65 -14.56
N LEU A 374 -7.85 -2.21 -14.96
CA LEU A 374 -6.75 -3.07 -15.35
C LEU A 374 -5.97 -3.52 -14.13
N ASN A 375 -6.60 -4.40 -13.36
CA ASN A 375 -5.90 -5.16 -12.36
C ASN A 375 -5.68 -6.56 -12.92
N LEU A 376 -4.60 -6.72 -13.71
CA LEU A 376 -4.19 -8.00 -14.29
C LEU A 376 -4.15 -9.11 -13.21
N MET A 377 -3.80 -8.76 -11.96
CA MET A 377 -3.74 -9.70 -10.84
C MET A 377 -5.01 -9.85 -9.98
N GLU A 378 -6.00 -8.93 -10.03
CA GLU A 378 -7.28 -9.09 -9.29
C GLU A 378 -8.42 -9.66 -10.14
N SER A 379 -8.27 -9.68 -11.46
CA SER A 379 -9.33 -10.19 -12.34
C SER A 379 -9.63 -11.68 -12.05
N THR A 380 -10.89 -11.98 -11.77
CA THR A 380 -11.39 -13.36 -11.79
C THR A 380 -11.58 -13.75 -13.25
N GLY A 381 -10.63 -14.45 -13.88
CA GLY A 381 -10.73 -14.85 -15.29
C GLY A 381 -9.38 -15.07 -15.99
N GLU A 382 -9.39 -14.92 -17.32
CA GLU A 382 -8.28 -15.17 -18.24
C GLU A 382 -7.10 -14.21 -18.07
N THR A 383 -7.36 -12.94 -17.75
CA THR A 383 -6.33 -11.91 -17.50
C THR A 383 -5.43 -12.24 -16.30
N ALA A 384 -5.98 -12.89 -15.25
CA ALA A 384 -5.15 -13.39 -14.16
C ALA A 384 -4.23 -14.49 -14.65
N SER A 385 -4.71 -15.44 -15.47
CA SER A 385 -3.84 -16.49 -16.04
C SER A 385 -2.72 -15.94 -16.91
N VAL A 386 -2.97 -14.86 -17.68
CA VAL A 386 -1.90 -14.19 -18.46
C VAL A 386 -0.84 -13.60 -17.53
N GLY A 387 -1.25 -12.86 -16.49
CA GLY A 387 -0.32 -12.33 -15.48
C GLY A 387 0.45 -13.44 -14.74
N LYS A 388 -0.22 -14.59 -14.50
CA LYS A 388 0.42 -15.76 -13.89
C LYS A 388 1.52 -16.33 -14.76
N GLU A 389 1.19 -16.56 -16.01
CA GLU A 389 2.08 -17.16 -16.98
C GLU A 389 3.25 -16.22 -17.29
N PHE A 390 3.00 -14.91 -17.42
CA PHE A 390 4.05 -13.92 -17.56
C PHE A 390 5.03 -13.95 -16.39
N PHE A 391 4.55 -13.90 -15.15
CA PHE A 391 5.45 -13.92 -14.00
C PHE A 391 6.27 -15.22 -13.94
N ARG A 392 5.63 -16.35 -14.28
CA ARG A 392 6.30 -17.65 -14.35
C ARG A 392 7.42 -17.61 -15.39
N GLN A 393 7.12 -17.22 -16.63
CA GLN A 393 8.10 -17.13 -17.71
C GLN A 393 9.22 -16.14 -17.39
N TYR A 394 8.88 -14.98 -16.83
CA TYR A 394 9.85 -13.96 -16.40
C TYR A 394 10.79 -14.50 -15.32
N THR A 395 10.25 -15.12 -14.26
CA THR A 395 11.08 -15.65 -13.16
C THR A 395 11.90 -16.87 -13.57
N GLU A 396 11.39 -17.73 -14.45
CA GLU A 396 12.14 -18.85 -15.05
C GLU A 396 13.28 -18.36 -15.94
N GLY A 397 13.01 -17.38 -16.80
CA GLY A 397 13.97 -16.84 -17.75
C GLY A 397 15.09 -16.02 -17.09
N ILE A 398 14.71 -15.15 -16.17
CA ILE A 398 15.65 -14.29 -15.45
C ILE A 398 16.40 -15.08 -14.37
N ALA A 399 15.73 -16.06 -13.76
CA ALA A 399 16.23 -16.88 -12.66
C ALA A 399 16.80 -16.04 -11.50
N PRO A 400 15.97 -15.25 -10.78
CA PRO A 400 16.39 -14.52 -9.59
C PRO A 400 16.60 -15.44 -8.38
N LEU A 401 17.60 -15.16 -7.54
CA LEU A 401 17.83 -15.93 -6.31
C LEU A 401 16.75 -15.64 -5.26
N ILE A 402 16.31 -14.38 -5.17
CA ILE A 402 15.27 -13.93 -4.25
C ILE A 402 14.17 -13.22 -5.04
N VAL A 403 12.92 -13.58 -4.77
CA VAL A 403 11.71 -12.93 -5.28
C VAL A 403 10.91 -12.42 -4.10
N ALA A 404 10.69 -11.11 -4.00
CA ALA A 404 9.92 -10.51 -2.91
C ALA A 404 8.53 -10.06 -3.42
N PRO A 405 7.50 -10.93 -3.38
CA PRO A 405 6.14 -10.58 -3.77
C PRO A 405 5.44 -9.70 -2.73
N HIS A 406 4.89 -8.57 -3.17
CA HIS A 406 4.23 -7.55 -2.37
C HIS A 406 2.71 -7.60 -2.51
N GLY A 407 2.03 -7.79 -1.38
CA GLY A 407 0.58 -7.82 -1.33
C GLY A 407 0.01 -9.22 -1.50
N ARG A 408 -1.26 -9.35 -1.14
CA ARG A 408 -1.92 -10.65 -1.01
C ARG A 408 -1.94 -11.44 -2.31
N ASN A 409 -2.26 -10.79 -3.42
CA ASN A 409 -2.36 -11.48 -4.70
C ASN A 409 -0.99 -11.87 -5.23
N ALA A 410 0.02 -10.98 -5.20
CA ALA A 410 1.38 -11.31 -5.61
C ALA A 410 1.98 -12.45 -4.77
N VAL A 411 1.78 -12.42 -3.44
CA VAL A 411 2.25 -13.49 -2.55
C VAL A 411 1.54 -14.80 -2.86
N ARG A 412 0.21 -14.77 -2.95
CA ARG A 412 -0.58 -15.96 -3.29
C ARG A 412 -0.16 -16.48 -4.65
N PHE A 413 0.02 -15.60 -5.61
CA PHE A 413 0.41 -15.92 -6.96
C PHE A 413 1.78 -16.63 -6.97
N CYS A 414 2.79 -16.04 -6.32
CA CYS A 414 4.11 -16.64 -6.18
C CYS A 414 4.03 -17.99 -5.47
N LEU A 415 3.45 -18.05 -4.27
CA LEU A 415 3.46 -19.29 -3.47
C LEU A 415 2.54 -20.40 -3.99
N SER A 416 1.49 -20.08 -4.78
CA SER A 416 0.58 -21.08 -5.36
C SER A 416 0.99 -21.58 -6.74
N SER A 417 1.79 -20.81 -7.48
CA SER A 417 2.25 -21.17 -8.83
C SER A 417 3.58 -21.93 -8.83
N PHE A 418 4.15 -22.12 -7.65
CA PHE A 418 5.40 -22.83 -7.43
C PHE A 418 5.19 -23.85 -6.33
N THR A 419 5.78 -25.05 -6.46
CA THR A 419 5.78 -26.00 -5.34
C THR A 419 6.69 -25.41 -4.26
N ALA A 420 6.09 -24.81 -3.25
CA ALA A 420 6.73 -24.72 -1.95
C ALA A 420 6.97 -26.15 -1.46
N THR A 421 8.09 -26.39 -0.80
CA THR A 421 8.33 -27.62 -0.03
C THR A 421 7.36 -27.64 1.17
N GLY A 422 6.10 -27.96 0.91
CA GLY A 422 4.98 -27.94 1.87
C GLY A 422 3.66 -27.60 1.17
N SER A 423 2.63 -28.43 1.38
CA SER A 423 1.28 -28.16 0.86
C SER A 423 0.64 -27.01 1.65
N PHE A 424 0.83 -25.77 1.20
CA PHE A 424 0.20 -24.60 1.81
C PHE A 424 -1.05 -24.16 1.05
N THR A 425 -2.21 -24.35 1.65
CA THR A 425 -3.38 -23.54 1.35
C THR A 425 -3.20 -22.24 2.11
N ILE A 426 -2.87 -21.15 1.43
CA ILE A 426 -2.79 -19.82 2.07
C ILE A 426 -4.18 -19.52 2.64
N GLN A 427 -4.32 -19.64 3.95
CA GLN A 427 -5.47 -19.16 4.70
C GLN A 427 -5.60 -17.65 4.51
N TYR A 428 -6.76 -17.08 4.87
CA TYR A 428 -7.10 -15.69 4.56
C TYR A 428 -6.11 -14.64 5.13
N ASP A 429 -5.27 -14.99 6.09
CA ASP A 429 -4.31 -14.07 6.70
C ASP A 429 -2.89 -14.22 6.14
N LEU A 430 -2.38 -13.13 5.57
CA LEU A 430 -1.03 -13.03 5.03
C LEU A 430 -0.01 -12.74 6.14
N ILE A 431 -0.41 -12.16 7.27
CA ILE A 431 0.50 -11.65 8.31
C ILE A 431 1.52 -12.72 8.78
N PRO A 432 1.12 -13.97 9.07
CA PRO A 432 2.08 -14.98 9.54
C PRO A 432 3.21 -15.25 8.56
N LEU A 433 2.94 -15.18 7.24
CA LEU A 433 3.90 -15.51 6.19
C LEU A 433 4.87 -14.36 5.86
N VAL A 434 4.54 -13.12 6.25
CA VAL A 434 5.29 -11.93 5.84
C VAL A 434 6.70 -11.98 6.40
N GLY A 435 7.70 -11.78 5.56
CA GLY A 435 9.10 -11.84 5.95
C GLY A 435 9.63 -13.26 6.21
N ASP A 436 8.85 -14.31 5.96
CA ASP A 436 9.31 -15.69 6.15
C ASP A 436 9.71 -16.33 4.82
N PRO A 437 11.03 -16.45 4.55
CA PRO A 437 11.54 -16.91 3.27
C PRO A 437 11.17 -18.38 3.03
N GLN A 438 10.78 -18.71 1.80
CA GLN A 438 10.44 -20.06 1.36
C GLN A 438 11.26 -20.41 0.12
N ILE A 439 11.86 -21.60 0.08
CA ILE A 439 12.49 -22.08 -1.15
C ILE A 439 11.38 -22.66 -2.03
N CYS A 440 11.19 -22.05 -3.20
CA CYS A 440 10.19 -22.41 -4.19
C CYS A 440 10.88 -22.97 -5.43
N SER A 441 10.21 -23.89 -6.13
CA SER A 441 10.66 -24.40 -7.42
C SER A 441 9.72 -23.99 -8.55
N TRP A 442 10.29 -23.67 -9.72
CA TRP A 442 9.54 -23.30 -10.93
C TRP A 442 8.63 -24.42 -11.48
N LEU A 443 8.73 -25.63 -10.93
CA LEU A 443 8.19 -26.86 -11.51
C LEU A 443 6.73 -27.19 -11.12
N GLY A 444 6.02 -26.26 -10.47
CA GLY A 444 4.83 -26.57 -9.70
C GLY A 444 3.56 -25.83 -10.06
N GLY A 445 2.83 -26.25 -11.11
CA GLY A 445 1.47 -25.70 -11.27
C GLY A 445 0.59 -26.23 -12.39
N GLY A 446 1.15 -26.80 -13.47
CA GLY A 446 0.33 -27.32 -14.57
C GLY A 446 -0.30 -28.67 -14.23
N LYS A 447 -1.63 -28.73 -14.09
CA LYS A 447 -2.42 -29.98 -13.86
C LYS A 447 -2.20 -31.10 -14.91
N GLY A 448 -1.42 -30.87 -15.97
CA GLY A 448 -1.09 -31.85 -17.01
C GLY A 448 0.39 -32.26 -17.10
N TYR A 449 1.32 -31.60 -16.39
CA TYR A 449 2.76 -31.87 -16.53
C TYR A 449 3.27 -32.86 -15.47
N ARG A 450 2.76 -34.10 -15.48
CA ARG A 450 3.46 -35.25 -14.87
C ARG A 450 4.66 -35.68 -15.73
N ARG A 451 5.52 -34.74 -16.14
CA ARG A 451 6.84 -35.13 -16.67
C ARG A 451 7.59 -35.79 -15.52
N LYS A 452 8.17 -36.97 -15.76
CA LYS A 452 9.02 -37.69 -14.81
C LYS A 452 10.04 -36.68 -14.24
N LYS A 453 9.89 -36.35 -12.96
CA LYS A 453 10.75 -35.40 -12.24
C LYS A 453 12.18 -35.89 -12.32
N HIS A 454 13.00 -35.26 -13.16
CA HIS A 454 14.43 -35.53 -13.16
C HIS A 454 15.04 -34.77 -11.98
N PRO A 455 15.68 -35.43 -10.99
CA PRO A 455 16.17 -34.80 -9.77
C PRO A 455 17.08 -33.60 -10.03
N ALA A 456 18.01 -33.71 -11.00
CA ALA A 456 18.92 -32.62 -11.36
C ALA A 456 18.22 -31.34 -11.88
N TRP A 457 16.99 -31.45 -12.37
CA TRP A 457 16.21 -30.29 -12.80
C TRP A 457 15.58 -29.57 -11.60
N GLU A 458 15.18 -30.28 -10.53
CA GLU A 458 14.69 -29.67 -9.29
C GLU A 458 15.79 -28.96 -8.48
N GLU A 459 17.06 -29.27 -8.74
CA GLU A 459 18.21 -28.69 -8.05
C GLU A 459 18.63 -27.33 -8.61
N ASN A 460 18.41 -27.09 -9.90
CA ASN A 460 18.78 -25.83 -10.55
C ASN A 460 17.60 -24.89 -10.79
N ASN A 461 16.36 -25.36 -10.58
CA ASN A 461 15.15 -24.59 -10.82
C ASN A 461 14.45 -24.14 -9.54
N VAL A 462 15.18 -23.40 -8.69
CA VAL A 462 14.68 -22.93 -7.39
C VAL A 462 15.05 -21.48 -7.10
N PHE A 463 14.30 -20.85 -6.22
CA PHE A 463 14.55 -19.49 -5.73
C PHE A 463 13.95 -19.33 -4.33
N ILE A 464 14.27 -18.22 -3.67
CA ILE A 464 13.73 -17.85 -2.37
C ILE A 464 12.56 -16.88 -2.58
N ALA A 465 11.33 -17.33 -2.33
CA ALA A 465 10.18 -16.44 -2.22
C ALA A 465 10.18 -15.77 -0.84
N PHE A 466 10.10 -14.44 -0.81
CA PHE A 466 10.13 -13.63 0.40
C PHE A 466 8.83 -12.81 0.51
N PRO A 467 7.76 -13.35 1.14
CA PRO A 467 6.45 -12.71 1.15
C PRO A 467 6.45 -11.34 1.83
N MET A 468 5.84 -10.34 1.20
CA MET A 468 5.82 -8.96 1.72
C MET A 468 4.39 -8.41 1.80
N LEU A 469 4.13 -7.56 2.78
CA LEU A 469 2.96 -6.68 2.74
C LEU A 469 3.15 -5.61 1.68
N HIS A 470 2.07 -5.22 1.02
CA HIS A 470 2.12 -4.11 0.07
C HIS A 470 2.37 -2.79 0.83
N PRO A 471 3.39 -1.99 0.47
CA PRO A 471 3.73 -0.76 1.21
C PRO A 471 2.58 0.24 1.24
N GLY A 472 1.77 0.28 0.18
CA GLY A 472 0.55 1.10 0.12
C GLY A 472 -0.55 0.70 1.12
N ASN A 473 -0.50 -0.47 1.77
CA ASN A 473 -1.50 -0.84 2.78
C ASN A 473 -1.43 0.03 4.02
N ALA A 474 -0.23 0.49 4.41
CA ALA A 474 -0.06 1.38 5.56
C ALA A 474 -0.68 2.77 5.33
N LYS A 475 -0.82 3.20 4.06
CA LYS A 475 -1.39 4.50 3.68
C LYS A 475 -2.87 4.63 4.03
N TYR A 476 -3.63 3.55 3.88
CA TYR A 476 -5.10 3.60 3.92
C TYR A 476 -5.71 2.96 5.17
N ASN A 477 -4.93 2.18 5.93
CA ASN A 477 -5.45 1.46 7.09
C ASN A 477 -5.34 2.28 8.39
N LYS A 478 -6.32 2.09 9.28
CA LYS A 478 -6.32 2.69 10.62
C LYS A 478 -5.16 2.15 11.46
N ASP A 479 -4.78 0.89 11.25
CA ASP A 479 -3.64 0.20 11.86
C ASP A 479 -2.31 0.56 11.15
N GLY A 480 -2.21 1.80 10.68
CA GLY A 480 -1.13 2.25 9.79
C GLY A 480 0.25 2.13 10.43
N SER A 481 0.38 2.37 11.74
CA SER A 481 1.65 2.23 12.48
C SER A 481 2.11 0.78 12.54
N ASP A 482 1.27 -0.14 13.02
CA ASP A 482 1.62 -1.55 13.17
C ASP A 482 1.90 -2.20 11.81
N THR A 483 1.08 -1.88 10.81
CA THR A 483 1.27 -2.36 9.43
C THR A 483 2.62 -1.90 8.89
N GLN A 484 2.96 -0.64 9.12
CA GLN A 484 4.21 -0.04 8.68
C GLN A 484 5.43 -0.59 9.43
N ARG A 485 5.30 -0.89 10.73
CA ARG A 485 6.33 -1.58 11.51
C ARG A 485 6.65 -2.95 10.90
N VAL A 486 5.62 -3.76 10.61
CA VAL A 486 5.80 -5.08 9.96
C VAL A 486 6.45 -4.93 8.58
N ILE A 487 5.99 -3.99 7.74
CA ILE A 487 6.60 -3.71 6.43
C ILE A 487 8.09 -3.38 6.60
N THR A 488 8.41 -2.47 7.51
CA THR A 488 9.79 -1.98 7.74
C THR A 488 10.70 -3.12 8.17
N LEU A 489 10.35 -3.85 9.23
CA LEU A 489 11.15 -4.97 9.74
C LEU A 489 11.30 -6.09 8.70
N SER A 490 10.28 -6.31 7.86
CA SER A 490 10.36 -7.28 6.75
C SER A 490 11.35 -6.84 5.67
N TYR A 491 11.39 -5.55 5.33
CA TYR A 491 12.39 -5.01 4.40
C TYR A 491 13.81 -5.10 4.96
N LEU A 492 13.99 -4.82 6.26
CA LEU A 492 15.28 -4.99 6.91
C LEU A 492 15.74 -6.45 6.83
N LYS A 493 14.85 -7.39 7.13
CA LYS A 493 15.14 -8.83 7.01
C LYS A 493 15.48 -9.18 5.56
N LEU A 494 14.73 -8.68 4.57
CA LEU A 494 15.03 -8.86 3.15
C LEU A 494 16.43 -8.34 2.79
N PHE A 495 16.85 -7.17 3.30
CA PHE A 495 18.19 -6.63 3.02
C PHE A 495 19.32 -7.46 3.64
N VAL A 496 19.09 -8.13 4.77
CA VAL A 496 20.03 -9.12 5.30
C VAL A 496 20.13 -10.32 4.37
N PHE A 497 19.02 -10.78 3.79
CA PHE A 497 19.00 -11.86 2.81
C PHE A 497 19.74 -11.48 1.52
N VAL A 498 19.53 -10.27 1.01
CA VAL A 498 20.22 -9.76 -0.19
C VAL A 498 21.72 -9.65 0.04
N ASP A 499 22.15 -9.04 1.15
CA ASP A 499 23.56 -8.94 1.52
C ASP A 499 24.21 -10.32 1.65
N THR A 500 23.51 -11.25 2.32
CA THR A 500 23.98 -12.64 2.46
C THR A 500 24.04 -13.36 1.11
N ALA A 501 23.07 -13.14 0.22
CA ALA A 501 23.07 -13.73 -1.12
C ALA A 501 24.28 -13.29 -1.95
N MET A 502 24.65 -12.01 -1.90
CA MET A 502 25.84 -11.53 -2.59
C MET A 502 27.12 -12.15 -2.03
N LYS A 503 27.26 -12.24 -0.69
CA LYS A 503 28.41 -12.88 -0.03
C LYS A 503 28.53 -14.36 -0.40
N VAL A 504 27.42 -15.10 -0.29
CA VAL A 504 27.36 -16.51 -0.66
C VAL A 504 27.76 -16.68 -2.12
N VAL A 505 27.20 -15.90 -3.05
CA VAL A 505 27.53 -16.01 -4.48
C VAL A 505 29.00 -15.67 -4.76
N SER A 506 29.60 -14.70 -4.05
CA SER A 506 31.02 -14.34 -4.26
C SER A 506 32.02 -15.34 -3.69
N GLU A 507 31.66 -16.03 -2.62
CA GLU A 507 32.57 -16.92 -1.88
C GLU A 507 32.37 -18.40 -2.25
N MET A 508 31.25 -18.75 -2.88
CA MET A 508 30.88 -20.13 -3.11
C MET A 508 31.74 -20.79 -4.20
N PRO A 509 32.26 -22.02 -3.96
CA PRO A 509 33.00 -22.77 -4.96
C PRO A 509 32.17 -23.06 -6.21
N PRO A 510 32.79 -23.12 -7.41
CA PRO A 510 32.10 -23.53 -8.62
C PRO A 510 31.52 -24.95 -8.48
N GLY A 511 30.38 -25.20 -9.13
CA GLY A 511 29.74 -26.52 -9.18
C GLY A 511 28.64 -26.77 -8.15
N LYS A 512 28.36 -25.82 -7.26
CA LYS A 512 27.18 -25.88 -6.37
C LYS A 512 25.89 -25.70 -7.16
N THR A 513 24.88 -26.50 -6.82
CA THR A 513 23.55 -26.36 -7.44
C THR A 513 22.85 -25.11 -6.92
N ARG A 514 21.89 -24.61 -7.68
CA ARG A 514 21.12 -23.43 -7.26
C ARG A 514 20.38 -23.63 -5.93
N ARG A 515 19.92 -24.85 -5.67
CA ARG A 515 19.30 -25.24 -4.41
C ARG A 515 20.26 -25.12 -3.24
N GLN A 516 21.48 -25.64 -3.40
CA GLN A 516 22.52 -25.50 -2.37
C GLN A 516 22.84 -24.03 -2.11
N ILE A 517 22.89 -23.18 -3.16
CA ILE A 517 23.05 -21.73 -3.00
C ILE A 517 21.88 -21.16 -2.18
N CYS A 518 20.63 -21.47 -2.51
CA CYS A 518 19.46 -20.94 -1.80
C CYS A 518 19.39 -21.43 -0.34
N GLU A 519 19.72 -22.69 -0.08
CA GLU A 519 19.76 -23.27 1.27
C GLU A 519 20.83 -22.60 2.13
N GLU A 520 22.02 -22.37 1.58
CA GLU A 520 23.11 -21.65 2.25
C GLU A 520 22.69 -20.21 2.58
N ILE A 521 22.07 -19.51 1.63
CA ILE A 521 21.56 -18.14 1.85
C ILE A 521 20.54 -18.12 2.98
N VAL A 522 19.54 -19.01 2.94
CA VAL A 522 18.46 -19.06 3.94
C VAL A 522 19.03 -19.39 5.31
N SER A 523 19.93 -20.37 5.41
CA SER A 523 20.58 -20.77 6.66
C SER A 523 21.37 -19.61 7.27
N THR A 524 22.31 -19.05 6.50
CA THR A 524 23.22 -17.98 6.96
C THR A 524 22.46 -16.69 7.28
N ALA A 525 21.49 -16.30 6.45
CA ALA A 525 20.72 -15.10 6.68
C ALA A 525 19.80 -15.24 7.90
N ASN A 526 19.14 -16.39 8.10
CA ASN A 526 18.33 -16.63 9.30
C ASN A 526 19.16 -16.61 10.58
N GLN A 527 20.38 -17.16 10.55
CA GLN A 527 21.29 -17.09 11.69
C GLN A 527 21.63 -15.62 12.03
N ARG A 528 22.00 -14.80 11.05
CA ARG A 528 22.26 -13.36 11.24
C ARG A 528 21.04 -12.61 11.77
N VAL A 529 19.86 -12.86 11.21
CA VAL A 529 18.61 -12.21 11.64
C VAL A 529 18.23 -12.61 13.07
N LYS A 530 18.55 -13.84 13.49
CA LYS A 530 18.36 -14.31 14.86
C LYS A 530 19.33 -13.65 15.84
N GLU A 531 20.63 -13.61 15.50
CA GLU A 531 21.68 -13.01 16.35
C GLU A 531 21.48 -11.51 16.60
N THR A 532 20.87 -10.81 15.64
CA THR A 532 20.61 -9.36 15.71
C THR A 532 19.32 -9.01 16.44
N GLY A 533 18.50 -10.00 16.81
CA GLY A 533 17.17 -9.79 17.41
C GLY A 533 16.08 -9.37 16.41
N LEU A 534 16.42 -9.25 15.12
CA LEU A 534 15.48 -8.80 14.09
C LEU A 534 14.33 -9.80 13.87
N LEU A 535 14.57 -11.09 14.04
CA LEU A 535 13.51 -12.12 13.97
C LEU A 535 12.45 -11.89 15.05
N LEU A 536 12.90 -11.70 16.29
CA LEU A 536 12.02 -11.47 17.44
C LEU A 536 11.22 -10.17 17.28
N ALA A 537 11.87 -9.09 16.88
CA ALA A 537 11.20 -7.81 16.63
C ALA A 537 10.11 -7.92 15.55
N LEU A 538 10.38 -8.65 14.46
CA LEU A 538 9.39 -8.88 13.40
C LEU A 538 8.22 -9.71 13.90
N ASP A 539 8.46 -10.77 14.67
CA ASP A 539 7.39 -11.61 15.23
C ASP A 539 6.51 -10.84 16.22
N GLU A 540 7.10 -10.00 17.07
CA GLU A 540 6.37 -9.08 17.95
C GLU A 540 5.51 -8.11 17.14
N ALA A 541 6.06 -7.51 16.08
CA ALA A 541 5.32 -6.59 15.22
C ALA A 541 4.13 -7.29 14.51
N LYS A 542 4.32 -8.54 14.05
CA LYS A 542 3.23 -9.36 13.49
C LYS A 542 2.13 -9.63 14.52
N GLN A 543 2.50 -9.97 15.76
CA GLN A 543 1.54 -10.22 16.85
C GLN A 543 0.77 -8.95 17.23
N GLN A 544 1.44 -7.80 17.30
CA GLN A 544 0.80 -6.51 17.56
C GLN A 544 -0.21 -6.16 16.46
N LEU A 545 0.19 -6.29 15.18
CA LEU A 545 -0.70 -6.06 14.04
C LEU A 545 -1.92 -7.00 14.04
N ALA A 546 -1.72 -8.28 14.38
CA ALA A 546 -2.82 -9.23 14.52
C ALA A 546 -3.79 -8.82 15.66
N SER A 547 -3.24 -8.35 16.77
CA SER A 547 -4.01 -7.89 17.94
C SER A 547 -4.78 -6.59 17.68
N SER A 548 -4.19 -5.63 16.97
CA SER A 548 -4.88 -4.38 16.60
C SER A 548 -6.03 -4.62 15.63
N ARG A 549 -5.87 -5.59 14.70
CA ARG A 549 -6.96 -6.01 13.81
C ARG A 549 -8.13 -6.65 14.55
N THR A 550 -7.86 -7.53 15.52
CA THR A 550 -8.93 -8.17 16.31
C THR A 550 -9.66 -7.16 17.20
N ALA A 551 -8.94 -6.22 17.82
CA ALA A 551 -9.54 -5.12 18.58
C ALA A 551 -10.39 -4.18 17.71
N SER A 552 -9.92 -3.84 16.52
CA SER A 552 -10.68 -3.03 15.55
C SER A 552 -11.97 -3.70 15.09
N THR A 553 -11.99 -5.04 14.98
CA THR A 553 -13.22 -5.78 14.66
C THR A 553 -14.20 -5.84 15.83
N SER A 554 -13.73 -5.95 17.08
CA SER A 554 -14.62 -6.01 18.26
C SER A 554 -15.31 -4.66 18.52
N HIS A 555 -14.62 -3.53 18.33
CA HIS A 555 -15.21 -2.20 18.49
C HIS A 555 -16.27 -1.85 17.45
N LYS A 556 -16.27 -2.47 16.27
CA LYS A 556 -17.38 -2.32 15.31
C LYS A 556 -18.65 -3.05 15.76
N SER A 557 -18.55 -4.01 16.67
CA SER A 557 -19.69 -4.79 17.19
C SER A 557 -20.37 -4.10 18.39
N MET A 558 -19.63 -3.34 19.21
CA MET A 558 -20.18 -2.60 20.35
C MET A 558 -20.65 -1.19 19.94
N LYS A 559 -21.92 -1.06 19.56
CA LYS A 559 -22.59 0.25 19.57
C LYS A 559 -22.76 0.71 21.03
N PRO A 560 -22.59 2.01 21.34
CA PRO A 560 -22.68 2.52 22.70
C PRO A 560 -24.07 2.24 23.32
N PRO A 561 -24.14 1.75 24.57
CA PRO A 561 -25.39 1.54 25.28
C PRO A 561 -25.98 2.93 25.58
N GLY A 562 -27.06 3.29 24.88
CA GLY A 562 -27.75 4.57 25.11
C GLY A 562 -28.24 5.26 23.84
N ARG A 563 -27.74 4.91 22.65
CA ARG A 563 -28.49 5.20 21.42
C ARG A 563 -29.51 4.09 21.23
N ARG A 564 -30.76 4.33 21.66
CA ARG A 564 -31.92 3.60 21.13
C ARG A 564 -31.70 3.50 19.62
N PRO A 565 -31.79 2.31 19.01
CA PRO A 565 -31.72 2.21 17.57
C PRO A 565 -32.87 3.05 17.03
N GLN A 566 -32.57 4.27 16.57
CA GLN A 566 -33.36 4.83 15.48
C GLN A 566 -33.33 3.73 14.43
N SER A 567 -34.51 3.22 14.08
CA SER A 567 -34.69 2.41 12.89
C SER A 567 -33.86 3.09 11.81
N LYS A 568 -32.78 2.45 11.39
CA LYS A 568 -32.21 2.80 10.10
C LYS A 568 -33.32 2.46 9.13
N GLU A 569 -34.12 3.45 8.78
CA GLU A 569 -34.89 3.37 7.54
C GLU A 569 -33.88 2.91 6.48
N LEU A 570 -34.19 1.78 5.86
CA LEU A 570 -33.44 1.27 4.72
C LEU A 570 -33.27 2.41 3.72
N PRO A 571 -32.17 2.46 2.94
CA PRO A 571 -32.06 3.44 1.86
C PRO A 571 -33.33 3.33 1.01
N LYS A 572 -34.16 4.39 0.99
CA LYS A 572 -35.49 4.41 0.35
C LYS A 572 -35.45 4.13 -1.16
N THR A 573 -34.28 3.87 -1.73
CA THR A 573 -34.02 3.74 -3.16
C THR A 573 -33.50 2.37 -3.61
N ALA A 574 -33.42 1.35 -2.73
CA ALA A 574 -32.83 0.05 -3.11
C ALA A 574 -33.63 -1.20 -2.72
N VAL A 575 -34.74 -1.08 -1.99
CA VAL A 575 -35.57 -2.22 -1.56
C VAL A 575 -36.88 -2.13 -2.31
N HIS A 576 -37.16 -3.10 -3.19
CA HIS A 576 -38.36 -3.09 -4.01
C HIS A 576 -39.42 -4.10 -3.59
N ASP A 577 -39.10 -5.16 -2.84
CA ASP A 577 -40.13 -6.02 -2.23
C ASP A 577 -39.62 -6.81 -1.03
N VAL A 578 -40.51 -7.04 -0.06
CA VAL A 578 -40.28 -7.84 1.14
C VAL A 578 -41.32 -8.95 1.16
N SER A 579 -40.91 -10.18 0.88
CA SER A 579 -41.79 -11.36 1.01
C SER A 579 -41.56 -12.05 2.34
N MET A 580 -42.65 -12.35 3.05
CA MET A 580 -42.67 -13.12 4.29
C MET A 580 -42.89 -14.60 3.98
N ILE A 581 -41.95 -15.47 4.34
CA ILE A 581 -42.12 -16.93 4.24
C ILE A 581 -41.82 -17.52 5.61
N ASN A 582 -42.83 -18.13 6.25
CA ASN A 582 -42.72 -18.82 7.55
C ASN A 582 -42.00 -18.01 8.65
N GLY A 583 -42.28 -16.70 8.75
CA GLY A 583 -41.69 -15.81 9.76
C GLY A 583 -40.28 -15.28 9.42
N SER A 584 -39.79 -15.55 8.21
CA SER A 584 -38.51 -15.04 7.67
C SER A 584 -38.77 -13.96 6.62
N GLU A 585 -37.94 -12.91 6.60
CA GLU A 585 -38.00 -11.83 5.60
C GLU A 585 -36.86 -12.04 4.58
N ILE A 586 -37.17 -12.15 3.29
CA ILE A 586 -36.14 -12.26 2.24
C ILE A 586 -36.14 -10.97 1.43
N PHE A 587 -34.95 -10.42 1.16
CA PHE A 587 -34.75 -9.20 0.38
C PHE A 587 -33.89 -9.51 -0.83
N ALA A 588 -34.32 -9.09 -2.01
CA ALA A 588 -33.55 -9.19 -3.24
C ALA A 588 -33.18 -7.80 -3.76
N GLU A 589 -31.89 -7.57 -4.02
CA GLU A 589 -31.39 -6.34 -4.64
C GLU A 589 -31.36 -6.48 -6.17
N ARG A 590 -31.63 -5.38 -6.89
CA ARG A 590 -31.71 -5.30 -8.35
C ARG A 590 -30.42 -5.65 -9.11
N ARG A 591 -29.31 -5.88 -8.39
CA ARG A 591 -27.98 -6.21 -8.93
C ARG A 591 -27.62 -7.70 -8.80
N GLY A 592 -28.60 -8.59 -8.65
CA GLY A 592 -28.30 -10.02 -8.54
C GLY A 592 -28.12 -10.55 -7.13
N ARG A 593 -28.07 -9.68 -6.11
CA ARG A 593 -27.79 -10.10 -4.74
C ARG A 593 -29.04 -10.41 -3.94
N ILE A 594 -29.13 -11.64 -3.43
CA ILE A 594 -30.19 -12.06 -2.53
C ILE A 594 -29.67 -12.03 -1.10
N TYR A 595 -30.45 -11.44 -0.20
CA TYR A 595 -30.21 -11.36 1.24
C TYR A 595 -31.36 -12.07 1.97
N VAL A 596 -31.03 -13.04 2.82
CA VAL A 596 -32.02 -13.77 3.62
C VAL A 596 -31.96 -13.27 5.07
N TYR A 597 -33.09 -12.84 5.62
CA TYR A 597 -33.22 -12.40 7.01
C TYR A 597 -34.16 -13.33 7.75
N TRP A 598 -33.82 -13.61 9.00
CA TRP A 598 -34.63 -14.47 9.84
C TRP A 598 -34.79 -13.87 11.23
N LYS A 599 -35.96 -14.08 11.83
CA LYS A 599 -36.28 -13.63 13.17
C LYS A 599 -36.68 -14.85 14.01
N GLN A 600 -35.87 -15.15 15.01
CA GLN A 600 -36.14 -16.24 15.95
C GLN A 600 -37.41 -15.96 16.75
N SER A 601 -38.24 -16.99 16.94
CA SER A 601 -39.42 -16.98 17.81
C SER A 601 -38.97 -16.83 19.28
N GLY A 602 -38.79 -15.58 19.70
CA GLY A 602 -38.21 -15.21 21.00
C GLY A 602 -37.84 -13.73 21.13
N GLY A 603 -37.88 -12.96 20.02
CA GLY A 603 -37.75 -11.51 20.04
C GLY A 603 -36.32 -10.97 19.95
N SER A 604 -35.28 -11.78 20.17
CA SER A 604 -33.90 -11.41 19.85
C SER A 604 -33.57 -11.81 18.40
N GLY A 605 -33.68 -10.86 17.47
CA GLY A 605 -33.32 -11.12 16.07
C GLY A 605 -31.80 -11.17 15.88
N THR A 606 -31.27 -12.34 15.55
CA THR A 606 -29.89 -12.48 15.05
C THR A 606 -29.88 -12.23 13.54
N ARG A 607 -28.97 -11.39 13.06
CA ARG A 607 -28.87 -11.02 11.63
C ARG A 607 -27.71 -11.76 10.99
N THR A 608 -28.00 -12.64 10.06
CA THR A 608 -26.98 -13.31 9.25
C THR A 608 -27.04 -12.78 7.83
N TYR A 609 -25.88 -12.47 7.24
CA TYR A 609 -25.77 -11.93 5.89
C TYR A 609 -25.11 -12.98 4.99
N THR A 610 -25.83 -13.48 3.99
CA THR A 610 -25.26 -14.28 2.92
C THR A 610 -25.65 -13.63 1.61
N GLY A 611 -24.67 -13.10 0.87
CA GLY A 611 -24.89 -12.55 -0.47
C GLY A 611 -24.71 -13.65 -1.50
N ILE A 612 -25.78 -13.97 -2.23
CA ILE A 612 -25.69 -14.84 -3.41
C ILE A 612 -25.63 -13.91 -4.62
N ASP A 613 -24.50 -13.85 -5.32
CA ASP A 613 -24.40 -13.14 -6.60
C ASP A 613 -25.07 -14.02 -7.69
N ALA A 614 -26.35 -13.75 -7.98
CA ALA A 614 -27.07 -14.37 -9.07
C ALA A 614 -27.10 -13.45 -10.31
N ALA A 615 -27.15 -14.02 -11.51
CA ALA A 615 -27.23 -13.24 -12.75
C ALA A 615 -28.45 -12.29 -12.74
N ASN A 616 -28.34 -11.12 -13.38
CA ASN A 616 -29.40 -10.08 -13.37
C ASN A 616 -30.81 -10.56 -13.80
N ASN A 617 -30.89 -11.60 -14.64
CA ASN A 617 -32.17 -12.19 -15.05
C ASN A 617 -32.87 -12.96 -13.90
N PHE A 618 -32.09 -13.47 -12.95
CA PHE A 618 -32.56 -14.28 -11.83
C PHE A 618 -33.23 -13.44 -10.75
N SER A 619 -32.70 -12.24 -10.46
CA SER A 619 -33.33 -11.31 -9.52
C SER A 619 -34.71 -10.91 -10.02
N ARG A 620 -34.88 -10.75 -11.34
CA ARG A 620 -36.15 -10.37 -11.95
C ARG A 620 -37.24 -11.45 -11.76
N LEU A 621 -36.88 -12.72 -11.93
CA LEU A 621 -37.82 -13.84 -11.77
C LEU A 621 -38.29 -14.05 -10.32
N ILE A 622 -37.42 -13.80 -9.34
CA ILE A 622 -37.80 -13.83 -7.91
C ILE A 622 -38.61 -12.58 -7.53
N LEU A 623 -38.25 -11.41 -8.06
CA LEU A 623 -38.96 -10.14 -7.81
C LEU A 623 -40.37 -10.12 -8.43
N GLU A 624 -40.64 -10.93 -9.44
CA GLU A 624 -41.97 -11.06 -10.05
C GLU A 624 -42.88 -12.05 -9.29
N GLY A 625 -42.44 -12.60 -8.15
CA GLY A 625 -43.25 -13.45 -7.26
C GLY A 625 -43.42 -14.90 -7.72
N ARG A 626 -42.86 -15.26 -8.88
CA ARG A 626 -43.12 -16.54 -9.55
C ARG A 626 -42.30 -17.71 -9.03
N ASN A 627 -41.25 -17.45 -8.25
CA ASN A 627 -40.32 -18.47 -7.77
C ASN A 627 -39.90 -18.23 -6.31
N PHE A 628 -39.78 -19.32 -5.54
CA PHE A 628 -39.51 -19.36 -4.11
C PHE A 628 -38.25 -20.19 -3.83
N ILE A 629 -37.41 -19.75 -2.89
CA ILE A 629 -36.29 -20.54 -2.39
C ILE A 629 -36.84 -21.54 -1.39
N HIS A 630 -36.62 -22.83 -1.63
CA HIS A 630 -37.12 -23.91 -0.82
C HIS A 630 -35.96 -24.72 -0.21
N PHE A 631 -36.03 -24.95 1.09
CA PHE A 631 -35.03 -25.67 1.86
C PHE A 631 -35.55 -27.08 2.12
N HIS A 632 -34.74 -28.11 1.85
CA HIS A 632 -35.09 -29.49 2.15
C HIS A 632 -33.90 -30.27 2.71
N SER A 633 -34.17 -31.51 3.12
CA SER A 633 -33.23 -32.38 3.82
C SER A 633 -31.90 -32.64 3.09
N THR A 634 -31.87 -32.43 1.78
CA THR A 634 -30.71 -32.71 0.92
C THR A 634 -30.13 -31.47 0.23
N GLY A 635 -30.66 -30.27 0.50
CA GLY A 635 -30.15 -29.04 -0.10
C GLY A 635 -31.12 -27.87 -0.11
N ILE A 636 -30.83 -26.91 -0.99
CA ILE A 636 -31.66 -25.73 -1.27
C ILE A 636 -31.99 -25.78 -2.76
N ASP A 637 -33.28 -25.78 -3.10
CA ASP A 637 -33.77 -25.67 -4.48
C ASP A 637 -34.63 -24.40 -4.66
N ILE A 638 -34.94 -24.05 -5.90
CA ILE A 638 -35.86 -22.94 -6.22
C ILE A 638 -37.06 -23.54 -6.94
N ARG A 639 -38.25 -23.22 -6.45
CA ARG A 639 -39.51 -23.76 -6.94
C ARG A 639 -40.40 -22.66 -7.46
N ASN A 640 -41.18 -22.93 -8.50
CA ASN A 640 -42.19 -21.98 -8.96
C ASN A 640 -43.41 -21.95 -8.01
N GLU A 641 -44.41 -21.13 -8.33
CA GLU A 641 -45.70 -21.08 -7.62
C GLU A 641 -46.40 -22.44 -7.52
N ASP A 642 -46.17 -23.35 -8.47
CA ASP A 642 -46.74 -24.69 -8.50
C ASP A 642 -45.90 -25.72 -7.69
N GLY A 643 -44.79 -25.29 -7.09
CA GLY A 643 -43.89 -26.15 -6.30
C GLY A 643 -42.91 -27.00 -7.11
N GLU A 644 -42.83 -26.80 -8.43
CA GLU A 644 -41.91 -27.49 -9.33
C GLU A 644 -40.53 -26.84 -9.32
N VAL A 645 -39.47 -27.66 -9.38
CA VAL A 645 -38.09 -27.15 -9.39
C VAL A 645 -37.81 -26.43 -10.71
N VAL A 646 -37.38 -25.18 -10.63
CA VAL A 646 -37.09 -24.35 -11.81
C VAL A 646 -35.74 -24.75 -12.39
N HIS A 647 -35.77 -25.49 -13.49
CA HIS A 647 -34.57 -25.81 -14.27
C HIS A 647 -34.20 -24.63 -15.19
N LEU A 648 -33.10 -23.96 -14.90
CA LEU A 648 -32.58 -22.85 -15.72
C LEU A 648 -31.75 -23.39 -16.90
N ASP A 649 -31.77 -22.69 -18.04
CA ASP A 649 -31.03 -23.07 -19.26
C ASP A 649 -29.54 -23.41 -19.00
N ASN A 650 -29.01 -24.35 -19.78
CA ASN A 650 -27.77 -25.10 -19.52
C ASN A 650 -26.52 -24.26 -19.18
N HIS A 651 -26.37 -23.04 -19.73
CA HIS A 651 -25.24 -22.17 -19.38
C HIS A 651 -25.37 -21.53 -17.99
N ALA A 652 -26.59 -21.18 -17.58
CA ALA A 652 -26.87 -20.71 -16.23
C ALA A 652 -26.85 -21.89 -15.24
N SER A 653 -27.35 -23.07 -15.65
CA SER A 653 -27.37 -24.29 -14.84
C SER A 653 -25.98 -24.78 -14.44
N GLN A 654 -24.97 -24.71 -15.32
CA GLN A 654 -23.59 -25.09 -14.96
C GLN A 654 -22.92 -24.09 -14.02
N SER A 655 -23.12 -22.79 -14.24
CA SER A 655 -22.58 -21.75 -13.36
C SER A 655 -23.25 -21.78 -11.98
N LEU A 656 -24.58 -21.94 -11.94
CA LEU A 656 -25.36 -22.11 -10.71
C LEU A 656 -25.12 -23.45 -10.04
N SER A 657 -24.97 -24.57 -10.75
CA SER A 657 -24.58 -25.86 -10.17
C SER A 657 -23.21 -25.74 -9.49
N GLN A 658 -22.21 -25.16 -10.15
CA GLN A 658 -20.90 -24.92 -9.56
C GLN A 658 -20.99 -23.94 -8.38
N HIS A 659 -21.85 -22.92 -8.46
CA HIS A 659 -22.07 -21.96 -7.37
C HIS A 659 -22.95 -22.50 -6.25
N PHE A 660 -23.83 -23.46 -6.48
CA PHE A 660 -24.67 -24.11 -5.48
C PHE A 660 -23.91 -25.24 -4.81
N THR A 661 -23.12 -26.04 -5.54
CA THR A 661 -22.17 -26.97 -4.92
C THR A 661 -21.16 -26.18 -4.06
N LYS A 662 -20.66 -25.05 -4.57
CA LYS A 662 -19.80 -24.15 -3.80
C LYS A 662 -20.53 -23.43 -2.66
N ALA A 663 -21.76 -22.97 -2.82
CA ALA A 663 -22.53 -22.29 -1.76
C ALA A 663 -23.04 -23.30 -0.72
N THR A 664 -23.32 -24.54 -1.11
CA THR A 664 -23.65 -25.63 -0.18
C THR A 664 -22.39 -26.08 0.54
N LEU A 665 -21.23 -26.10 -0.12
CA LEU A 665 -19.92 -26.29 0.52
C LEU A 665 -19.56 -25.12 1.45
N ASP A 666 -19.78 -23.87 1.03
CA ASP A 666 -19.49 -22.67 1.81
C ASP A 666 -20.48 -22.54 2.97
N LEU A 667 -21.76 -22.87 2.80
CA LEU A 667 -22.78 -22.89 3.86
C LEU A 667 -22.58 -24.07 4.80
N SER A 668 -22.20 -25.25 4.32
CA SER A 668 -21.86 -26.38 5.20
C SER A 668 -20.57 -26.12 5.97
N PHE A 669 -19.57 -25.50 5.34
CA PHE A 669 -18.33 -25.07 5.96
C PHE A 669 -18.54 -23.89 6.93
N LEU A 670 -19.43 -22.95 6.62
CA LEU A 670 -19.85 -21.86 7.51
C LEU A 670 -20.69 -22.38 8.68
N ALA A 671 -21.58 -23.36 8.47
CA ALA A 671 -22.36 -23.99 9.53
C ALA A 671 -21.46 -24.78 10.50
N CYS A 672 -20.46 -25.51 9.98
CA CYS A 672 -19.45 -26.19 10.81
C CYS A 672 -18.68 -25.23 11.74
N ASN A 673 -18.54 -23.95 11.35
CA ASN A 673 -17.81 -22.93 12.11
C ASN A 673 -18.73 -21.90 12.80
N ASN A 674 -20.05 -21.98 12.63
CA ASN A 674 -21.02 -21.05 13.16
C ASN A 674 -22.21 -21.79 13.76
N MET A 675 -22.24 -21.83 15.09
CA MET A 675 -23.20 -22.60 15.89
C MET A 675 -24.65 -22.23 15.57
N ASP A 676 -24.92 -20.97 15.21
CA ASP A 676 -26.28 -20.47 14.92
C ASP A 676 -26.86 -20.99 13.60
N LEU A 677 -26.01 -21.23 12.59
CA LEU A 677 -26.46 -21.77 11.28
C LEU A 677 -26.71 -23.27 11.32
N THR A 678 -25.93 -24.00 12.12
CA THR A 678 -26.17 -25.43 12.39
C THR A 678 -27.51 -25.59 13.11
N VAL A 679 -27.74 -24.83 14.18
CA VAL A 679 -29.01 -24.87 14.92
C VAL A 679 -30.19 -24.49 14.02
N LEU A 680 -30.03 -23.51 13.12
CA LEU A 680 -31.07 -23.14 12.16
C LEU A 680 -31.44 -24.31 11.21
N TRP A 681 -30.45 -24.97 10.62
CA TRP A 681 -30.71 -26.11 9.74
C TRP A 681 -31.37 -27.26 10.49
N GLU A 682 -30.88 -27.60 11.68
CA GLU A 682 -31.42 -28.71 12.48
C GLU A 682 -32.85 -28.41 12.97
N THR A 683 -33.14 -27.15 13.32
CA THR A 683 -34.47 -26.73 13.79
C THR A 683 -35.50 -26.71 12.66
N VAL A 684 -35.12 -26.24 11.47
CA VAL A 684 -36.04 -26.12 10.33
C VAL A 684 -36.29 -27.46 9.65
N THR A 685 -35.28 -28.31 9.55
CA THR A 685 -35.38 -29.59 8.83
C THR A 685 -35.70 -30.77 9.74
N GLY A 686 -35.49 -30.65 11.06
CA GLY A 686 -35.61 -31.73 12.03
C GLY A 686 -34.50 -32.79 11.92
N LEU A 687 -33.47 -32.55 11.10
CA LEU A 687 -32.36 -33.48 10.89
C LEU A 687 -31.14 -33.07 11.72
N ASN A 688 -30.20 -33.98 11.94
CA ASN A 688 -28.93 -33.70 12.63
C ASN A 688 -27.83 -33.39 11.61
N PHE A 689 -27.30 -32.16 11.63
CA PHE A 689 -26.47 -31.59 10.56
C PHE A 689 -25.15 -32.34 10.45
N ARG A 690 -24.54 -32.64 11.59
CA ARG A 690 -23.26 -33.36 11.65
C ARG A 690 -23.40 -34.78 11.12
N ARG A 691 -24.51 -35.46 11.42
CA ARG A 691 -24.78 -36.82 10.93
C ARG A 691 -24.96 -36.84 9.41
N GLU A 692 -25.77 -35.93 8.86
CA GLU A 692 -26.03 -35.91 7.42
C GLU A 692 -24.82 -35.42 6.61
N HIS A 693 -24.03 -34.50 7.15
CA HIS A 693 -22.74 -34.13 6.56
C HIS A 693 -21.79 -35.34 6.49
N GLN A 694 -21.71 -36.15 7.55
CA GLN A 694 -20.89 -37.36 7.55
C GLN A 694 -21.39 -38.39 6.54
N ASN A 695 -22.70 -38.65 6.49
CA ASN A 695 -23.31 -39.55 5.51
C ASN A 695 -23.00 -39.13 4.06
N PHE A 696 -23.03 -37.83 3.77
CA PHE A 696 -22.70 -37.28 2.46
C PHE A 696 -21.21 -37.45 2.11
N MET A 697 -20.31 -37.21 3.08
CA MET A 697 -18.87 -37.43 2.89
C MET A 697 -18.54 -38.92 2.67
N ASP A 698 -19.23 -39.81 3.37
CA ASP A 698 -19.10 -41.26 3.18
C ASP A 698 -19.58 -41.71 1.79
N ILE A 699 -20.65 -41.09 1.27
CA ILE A 699 -21.13 -41.32 -0.10
C ILE A 699 -20.09 -40.83 -1.13
N LEU A 700 -19.54 -39.63 -0.97
CA LEU A 700 -18.50 -39.12 -1.88
C LEU A 700 -17.24 -39.99 -1.89
N GLN A 701 -16.84 -40.50 -0.72
CA GLN A 701 -15.73 -41.42 -0.58
C GLN A 701 -16.01 -42.77 -1.25
N LYS A 702 -17.27 -43.25 -1.18
CA LYS A 702 -17.72 -44.49 -1.83
C LYS A 702 -17.76 -44.37 -3.37
N TYR A 703 -18.07 -43.20 -3.91
CA TYR A 703 -18.06 -42.93 -5.36
C TYR A 703 -16.67 -42.59 -5.93
N GLN A 704 -15.68 -42.25 -5.11
CA GLN A 704 -14.28 -42.10 -5.55
C GLN A 704 -13.56 -43.43 -5.83
N ILE A 705 -14.12 -44.57 -5.37
CA ILE A 705 -13.52 -45.90 -5.57
C ILE A 705 -14.00 -46.55 -6.89
N SER A 706 -15.07 -46.06 -7.53
CA SER A 706 -15.66 -46.72 -8.72
C SER A 706 -15.19 -46.21 -10.09
N THR A 707 -14.29 -45.23 -10.17
CA THR A 707 -13.73 -44.77 -11.47
C THR A 707 -12.45 -45.49 -11.89
N SER A 708 -12.08 -46.60 -11.24
CA SER A 708 -10.89 -47.39 -11.56
C SER A 708 -11.21 -48.86 -11.83
N SER A 709 -12.07 -49.13 -12.81
CA SER A 709 -12.12 -50.40 -13.52
C SER A 709 -13.04 -50.26 -14.73
N ASN A 710 -12.46 -50.08 -15.92
CA ASN A 710 -12.94 -50.57 -17.22
C ASN A 710 -12.13 -49.88 -18.33
N LEU A 711 -10.92 -50.37 -18.53
CA LEU A 711 -10.24 -50.32 -19.82
C LEU A 711 -9.64 -51.72 -20.01
N GLU A 712 -10.49 -52.61 -20.52
CA GLU A 712 -10.04 -53.88 -21.09
C GLU A 712 -9.32 -53.63 -22.42
N GLU A 713 -8.45 -54.58 -22.71
CA GLU A 713 -7.44 -54.64 -23.75
C GLU A 713 -8.01 -54.56 -25.16
N ASP A 714 -7.28 -53.89 -26.05
CA ASP A 714 -7.24 -54.27 -27.46
C ASP A 714 -5.78 -54.34 -27.90
N ARG A 715 -5.24 -55.56 -27.86
CA ARG A 715 -4.01 -55.96 -28.56
C ARG A 715 -4.46 -56.51 -29.91
N ASP A 716 -4.06 -55.85 -31.00
CA ASP A 716 -3.43 -56.54 -32.13
C ASP A 716 -2.91 -55.58 -33.23
N GLY A 717 -1.71 -55.90 -33.72
CA GLY A 717 -1.45 -56.00 -35.16
C GLY A 717 -1.12 -54.75 -35.98
N HIS A 718 0.18 -54.54 -36.22
CA HIS A 718 0.83 -54.10 -37.48
C HIS A 718 0.06 -53.25 -38.53
N THR A 719 0.63 -52.11 -38.94
CA THR A 719 1.43 -52.01 -40.20
C THR A 719 2.03 -50.61 -40.41
N SER A 720 3.17 -50.61 -41.10
CA SER A 720 3.97 -49.44 -41.49
C SER A 720 3.23 -48.53 -42.48
N MET A 721 3.49 -47.22 -42.45
CA MET A 721 3.49 -46.45 -43.70
C MET A 721 4.44 -45.24 -43.69
N LYS A 722 5.38 -45.31 -44.63
CA LYS A 722 6.30 -44.28 -45.11
C LYS A 722 5.55 -43.00 -45.50
N ARG A 723 6.02 -41.82 -45.06
CA ARG A 723 5.72 -40.56 -45.75
C ARG A 723 6.74 -40.31 -46.85
N ARG A 724 6.26 -40.41 -48.09
CA ARG A 724 6.90 -39.97 -49.33
C ARG A 724 6.85 -38.43 -49.41
N ARG A 725 7.98 -37.84 -49.78
CA ARG A 725 8.07 -36.50 -50.40
C ARG A 725 7.49 -36.52 -51.81
N THR A 726 6.87 -35.39 -52.19
CA THR A 726 6.59 -34.75 -53.50
C THR A 726 5.19 -34.14 -53.41
N THR A 727 4.93 -32.86 -53.63
CA THR A 727 5.58 -31.80 -54.42
C THR A 727 5.38 -30.47 -53.71
#